data_AF-A0A2D7U937-F1
#
_entry.id   AF-A0A2D7U937-F1
#
_cell.length_a   1.000
_cell.length_b   1.000
_cell.length_c   1.000
_cell.angle_alpha   90.00
_cell.angle_beta   90.00
_cell.angle_gamma   90.00
#
_symmetry.space_group_name_H-M   'P 1'
#
loop_
_entity.id
_entity.type
_entity.pdbx_description
1 polymer ?
#
loop_
_entity_poly.entity_id
_entity_poly.type
_entity_poly.pdbx_seq_one_letter_code
_entity_poly.pdbx_strand_id
1 'polypeptide(L)'
;MAGTNLEGYKLVLYSGGDSGHYGTIDLTGTLQDEANTGYGAASFSIPTSIETGLQNGAQDGIGLVNPDNECAEFFSYEGDMTANAGDGIGGGSACDGSQGQDIGVFEQNSSENDSLQRTGQGYGGSDFNWVGPVTASAGFVNNDQTFGDPVPTPEPTPAPETFLFSKAVLVGEVPSDFYDRDADYPTWRDADGDCKSDRHEVLQAQHIDDDSSNPLVFSSSGCSVLTGKWQDPFDGSFYYSASDIQIDHVVALYESHISGAGATGSNAWTAEEKVNFANTGNRVAGTLPETSNQFLAVGGATNGPKGSSDPTEWMPPLSEYHCTYLKKWVEVKHLNDLYFDENEYNFIKAEEANCDDSPLPTLPANDDSGGGGGGGGGDAPEGSVFINELHYDMVGVDTDEYVEIAGPAGTDLSGWKLEFYNGNNDSLYDQISLSGVISDAGEGYGFIVAESSQIQNGAPDGIGLIDQNGNCAELISYEGTMSPTDGPCSSFTSNDIGVIQSNSTPPEDSLQKTGTGTVSSDFTWVGPVTKTKGTQNADQSFGTEPTTFVVTATGLDYIIDGVMHATITVKRGATYIFDVSDVSAPHPFRLSTTPDGEWGGGVAFDDGVSYVNSGTIGWMVPEDLTNDVMYYYCTLHAGMAGSGVIQVID
;
A
#
# COMPACT_ATOMS: atom_id res chain seq x y z
N MET A 1 -23.52 4.95 16.64
CA MET A 1 -22.36 4.90 17.56
C MET A 1 -22.29 6.23 18.32
N ALA A 2 -21.57 6.30 19.44
CA ALA A 2 -21.32 7.57 20.10
C ALA A 2 -20.51 8.49 19.17
N GLY A 3 -20.71 9.80 19.25
CA GLY A 3 -20.06 10.78 18.38
C GLY A 3 -20.75 10.98 17.02
N THR A 4 -21.68 10.12 16.60
CA THR A 4 -22.45 10.30 15.36
C THR A 4 -23.22 11.63 15.39
N ASN A 5 -22.93 12.52 14.45
CA ASN A 5 -23.74 13.71 14.18
C ASN A 5 -25.00 13.30 13.43
N LEU A 6 -26.16 13.63 13.97
CA LEU A 6 -27.46 13.27 13.40
C LEU A 6 -27.97 14.29 12.38
N GLU A 7 -27.21 15.35 12.09
CA GLU A 7 -27.54 16.28 11.01
C GLU A 7 -27.63 15.55 9.66
N GLY A 8 -28.75 15.74 8.96
CA GLY A 8 -29.04 15.05 7.70
C GLY A 8 -29.81 13.73 7.84
N TYR A 9 -29.81 13.10 9.03
CA TYR A 9 -30.65 11.94 9.30
C TYR A 9 -32.11 12.33 9.49
N LYS A 10 -33.04 11.44 9.12
CA LYS A 10 -34.48 11.67 9.25
C LYS A 10 -35.20 10.42 9.73
N LEU A 11 -36.17 10.59 10.63
CA LEU A 11 -37.20 9.58 10.88
C LEU A 11 -38.40 9.85 10.00
N VAL A 12 -38.86 8.83 9.28
CA VAL A 12 -40.01 8.90 8.38
C VAL A 12 -41.10 7.95 8.86
N LEU A 13 -42.33 8.46 8.95
CA LEU A 13 -43.45 7.78 9.58
C LEU A 13 -44.49 7.36 8.53
N TYR A 14 -44.91 6.10 8.61
CA TYR A 14 -45.83 5.48 7.66
C TYR A 14 -47.05 4.90 8.35
N SER A 15 -48.21 5.10 7.75
CA SER A 15 -49.45 4.44 8.19
C SER A 15 -49.93 3.46 7.13
N GLY A 16 -50.14 2.20 7.51
CA GLY A 16 -50.74 1.19 6.64
C GLY A 16 -52.27 1.31 6.49
N GLY A 17 -52.87 2.33 7.09
CA GLY A 17 -54.21 2.83 6.72
C GLY A 17 -54.21 3.61 5.40
N ASP A 18 -55.10 4.61 5.28
CA ASP A 18 -55.39 5.29 4.00
C ASP A 18 -54.35 6.36 3.57
N SER A 19 -53.22 6.53 4.29
CA SER A 19 -52.35 7.72 4.12
C SER A 19 -50.90 7.45 3.66
N GLY A 20 -50.35 6.25 3.85
CA GLY A 20 -48.93 6.00 3.53
C GLY A 20 -47.98 6.86 4.38
N HIS A 21 -46.91 7.39 3.79
CA HIS A 21 -46.01 8.35 4.45
C HIS A 21 -46.77 9.60 4.92
N TYR A 22 -46.71 9.91 6.22
CA TYR A 22 -47.47 11.02 6.81
C TYR A 22 -46.64 12.01 7.63
N GLY A 23 -45.34 11.76 7.82
CA GLY A 23 -44.50 12.66 8.60
C GLY A 23 -43.02 12.37 8.50
N THR A 24 -42.22 13.43 8.54
CA THR A 24 -40.75 13.37 8.60
C THR A 24 -40.26 14.20 9.79
N ILE A 25 -39.29 13.68 10.52
CA ILE A 25 -38.63 14.35 11.63
C ILE A 25 -37.15 14.43 11.30
N ASP A 26 -36.64 15.64 11.05
CA ASP A 26 -35.20 15.85 10.89
C ASP A 26 -34.51 15.67 12.25
N LEU A 27 -33.50 14.81 12.27
CA LEU A 27 -32.70 14.56 13.46
C LEU A 27 -31.59 15.61 13.56
N THR A 28 -31.21 15.92 14.79
CA THR A 28 -30.15 16.90 15.08
C THR A 28 -29.42 16.52 16.35
N GLY A 29 -28.19 17.04 16.51
CA GLY A 29 -27.35 16.80 17.68
C GLY A 29 -26.41 15.61 17.49
N THR A 30 -25.66 15.30 18.55
CA THR A 30 -24.61 14.27 18.52
C THR A 30 -24.89 13.24 19.60
N LEU A 31 -24.87 11.95 19.24
CA LEU A 31 -25.01 10.86 20.20
C LEU A 31 -23.86 10.91 21.21
N GLN A 32 -24.17 11.02 22.51
CA GLN A 32 -23.15 11.07 23.56
C GLN A 32 -22.79 9.66 23.99
N ASP A 33 -21.50 9.40 24.22
CA ASP A 33 -21.07 8.10 24.74
C ASP A 33 -21.65 7.85 26.14
N GLU A 34 -22.37 6.74 26.27
CA GLU A 34 -23.00 6.33 27.51
C GLU A 34 -22.19 5.23 28.17
N ALA A 35 -21.72 5.53 29.39
CA ALA A 35 -20.97 4.60 30.22
C ALA A 35 -19.68 4.02 29.56
N ASN A 36 -19.09 4.75 28.61
CA ASN A 36 -17.92 4.33 27.83
C ASN A 36 -18.16 3.04 27.04
N THR A 37 -19.38 2.85 26.53
CA THR A 37 -19.72 1.70 25.69
C THR A 37 -19.32 1.92 24.23
N GLY A 38 -18.98 3.17 23.84
CA GLY A 38 -18.82 3.54 22.44
C GLY A 38 -20.15 3.78 21.72
N TYR A 39 -21.27 3.66 22.44
CA TYR A 39 -22.62 3.88 21.92
C TYR A 39 -23.35 4.92 22.78
N GLY A 40 -24.27 5.62 22.11
CA GLY A 40 -25.07 6.67 22.70
C GLY A 40 -26.48 6.65 22.13
N ALA A 41 -27.45 7.11 22.91
CA ALA A 41 -28.81 7.28 22.44
C ALA A 41 -29.21 8.76 22.41
N ALA A 42 -30.20 9.08 21.57
CA ALA A 42 -30.89 10.36 21.57
C ALA A 42 -32.39 10.12 21.45
N SER A 43 -33.18 10.95 22.10
CA SER A 43 -34.64 10.92 22.00
C SER A 43 -35.15 12.13 21.26
N PHE A 44 -36.11 11.92 20.35
CA PHE A 44 -36.80 12.97 19.62
C PHE A 44 -38.29 12.93 19.97
N SER A 45 -38.84 14.10 20.33
CA SER A 45 -40.29 14.24 20.49
C SER A 45 -40.94 14.42 19.13
N ILE A 46 -42.07 13.76 18.91
CA ILE A 46 -42.84 13.99 17.68
C ILE A 46 -43.35 15.43 17.65
N PRO A 47 -43.01 16.23 16.62
CA PRO A 47 -43.45 17.61 16.53
C PRO A 47 -44.97 17.70 16.46
N THR A 48 -45.55 18.74 17.07
CA THR A 48 -47.00 18.99 17.02
C THR A 48 -47.54 19.24 15.60
N SER A 49 -46.65 19.48 14.62
CA SER A 49 -47.02 19.57 13.20
C SER A 49 -47.40 18.22 12.58
N ILE A 50 -47.02 17.11 13.22
CA ILE A 50 -47.49 15.76 12.88
C ILE A 50 -48.69 15.48 13.80
N GLU A 51 -49.85 16.04 13.45
CA GLU A 51 -51.03 16.14 14.33
C GLU A 51 -51.55 14.79 14.87
N THR A 52 -51.24 13.68 14.19
CA THR A 52 -51.68 12.33 14.57
C THR A 52 -50.76 11.63 15.58
N GLY A 53 -49.52 12.12 15.79
CA GLY A 53 -48.50 11.38 16.54
C GLY A 53 -48.17 10.02 15.90
N LEU A 54 -47.62 9.08 16.70
CA LEU A 54 -47.60 7.67 16.32
C LEU A 54 -49.03 7.13 16.35
N GLN A 55 -49.39 6.41 15.29
CA GLN A 55 -50.74 5.86 15.11
C GLN A 55 -50.87 4.49 15.79
N ASN A 56 -52.11 4.07 16.05
CA ASN A 56 -52.47 2.80 16.69
C ASN A 56 -53.71 2.22 16.00
N GLY A 57 -53.73 0.91 15.78
CA GLY A 57 -54.90 0.15 15.30
C GLY A 57 -54.83 -0.31 13.85
N ALA A 58 -53.79 0.07 13.11
CA ALA A 58 -53.42 -0.47 11.80
C ALA A 58 -51.92 -0.82 11.79
N GLN A 59 -51.48 -1.60 10.81
CA GLN A 59 -50.05 -1.85 10.59
C GLN A 59 -49.35 -0.53 10.23
N ASP A 60 -48.41 -0.07 11.05
CA ASP A 60 -47.74 1.22 10.89
C ASP A 60 -46.22 1.02 10.91
N GLY A 61 -45.44 1.98 10.42
CA GLY A 61 -44.02 1.78 10.19
C GLY A 61 -43.18 3.02 10.41
N ILE A 62 -41.92 2.80 10.78
CA ILE A 62 -40.91 3.84 11.00
C ILE A 62 -39.68 3.50 10.18
N GLY A 63 -39.21 4.46 9.39
CA GLY A 63 -37.96 4.37 8.66
C GLY A 63 -36.93 5.36 9.18
N LEU A 64 -35.65 4.97 9.12
CA LEU A 64 -34.50 5.82 9.33
C LEU A 64 -33.84 6.08 7.97
N VAL A 65 -33.74 7.35 7.59
CA VAL A 65 -33.06 7.79 6.37
C VAL A 65 -31.74 8.44 6.75
N ASN A 66 -30.64 8.04 6.09
CA ASN A 66 -29.31 8.59 6.32
C ASN A 66 -29.09 9.91 5.53
N PRO A 67 -27.98 10.65 5.77
CA PRO A 67 -27.67 11.89 5.05
C PRO A 67 -27.54 11.74 3.53
N ASP A 68 -27.17 10.56 3.05
CA ASP A 68 -27.08 10.21 1.62
C ASP A 68 -28.45 9.92 0.98
N ASN A 69 -29.53 10.08 1.75
CA ASN A 69 -30.90 9.85 1.33
C ASN A 69 -31.17 8.37 0.94
N GLU A 70 -30.62 7.45 1.71
CA GLU A 70 -30.88 6.01 1.67
C GLU A 70 -31.68 5.56 2.90
N CYS A 71 -32.49 4.51 2.75
CA CYS A 71 -33.21 3.90 3.87
C CYS A 71 -32.28 2.99 4.67
N ALA A 72 -31.73 3.49 5.77
CA ALA A 72 -30.81 2.77 6.63
C ALA A 72 -31.52 1.67 7.45
N GLU A 73 -32.77 1.90 7.84
CA GLU A 73 -33.58 0.91 8.55
C GLU A 73 -35.07 1.15 8.32
N PHE A 74 -35.88 0.09 8.25
CA PHE A 74 -37.33 0.18 8.26
C PHE A 74 -37.93 -1.00 9.04
N PHE A 75 -38.79 -0.71 10.01
CA PHE A 75 -39.54 -1.73 10.76
C PHE A 75 -41.01 -1.33 10.88
N SER A 76 -41.88 -2.31 11.14
CA SER A 76 -43.31 -2.08 11.33
C SER A 76 -43.80 -2.58 12.67
N TYR A 77 -44.95 -2.08 13.11
CA TYR A 77 -45.60 -2.49 14.34
C TYR A 77 -47.10 -2.69 14.09
N GLU A 78 -47.72 -3.58 14.87
CA GLU A 78 -49.12 -4.03 14.68
C GLU A 78 -49.35 -4.80 13.35
N GLY A 79 -48.27 -5.33 12.75
CA GLY A 79 -48.29 -6.15 11.55
C GLY A 79 -47.18 -5.83 10.54
N ASP A 80 -46.91 -6.77 9.63
CA ASP A 80 -45.97 -6.57 8.50
C ASP A 80 -46.54 -5.54 7.52
N MET A 81 -45.70 -4.66 6.96
CA MET A 81 -46.15 -3.71 5.93
C MET A 81 -45.08 -3.41 4.90
N THR A 82 -45.51 -2.83 3.77
CA THR A 82 -44.61 -2.19 2.81
C THR A 82 -44.83 -0.68 2.87
N ALA A 83 -43.76 0.07 3.06
CA ALA A 83 -43.77 1.52 3.02
C ALA A 83 -44.30 2.02 1.67
N ASN A 84 -45.25 2.95 1.70
CA ASN A 84 -45.84 3.54 0.49
C ASN A 84 -45.82 5.07 0.63
N ALA A 85 -45.45 5.76 -0.45
CA ALA A 85 -45.40 7.21 -0.57
C ALA A 85 -46.73 7.93 -0.24
N GLY A 86 -47.86 7.21 -0.27
CA GLY A 86 -49.18 7.74 0.08
C GLY A 86 -49.89 8.50 -1.03
N ASP A 87 -51.23 8.53 -0.96
CA ASP A 87 -52.10 9.13 -1.99
C ASP A 87 -52.44 10.60 -1.66
N GLY A 88 -51.45 11.48 -1.49
CA GLY A 88 -51.79 12.88 -1.22
C GLY A 88 -50.64 13.83 -0.88
N ILE A 89 -50.18 14.57 -1.89
CA ILE A 89 -49.38 15.82 -1.79
C ILE A 89 -48.05 15.66 -1.01
N GLY A 90 -47.05 15.15 -1.72
CA GLY A 90 -45.70 15.70 -1.69
C GLY A 90 -44.75 15.12 -0.65
N GLY A 91 -43.93 14.18 -1.13
CA GLY A 91 -42.70 13.77 -0.48
C GLY A 91 -42.71 12.29 -0.23
N GLY A 92 -42.35 11.50 -1.25
CA GLY A 92 -41.87 10.16 -0.98
C GLY A 92 -40.59 10.23 -0.14
N SER A 93 -40.24 9.13 0.50
CA SER A 93 -39.00 8.99 1.26
C SER A 93 -38.13 7.90 0.65
N ALA A 94 -36.84 7.91 0.99
CA ALA A 94 -35.90 6.85 0.63
C ALA A 94 -36.34 5.46 1.09
N CYS A 95 -37.22 5.39 2.10
CA CYS A 95 -37.78 4.13 2.59
C CYS A 95 -39.03 3.65 1.82
N ASP A 96 -39.51 4.38 0.81
CA ASP A 96 -40.66 3.93 0.03
C ASP A 96 -40.36 2.62 -0.72
N GLY A 97 -41.25 1.64 -0.58
CA GLY A 97 -41.06 0.30 -1.12
C GLY A 97 -40.32 -0.67 -0.18
N SER A 98 -39.77 -0.20 0.94
CA SER A 98 -39.16 -1.05 1.96
C SER A 98 -40.21 -1.91 2.66
N GLN A 99 -39.87 -3.18 2.89
CA GLN A 99 -40.71 -4.12 3.64
C GLN A 99 -40.29 -4.11 5.10
N GLY A 100 -41.23 -3.79 5.98
CA GLY A 100 -41.07 -3.84 7.43
C GLY A 100 -41.69 -5.12 7.95
N GLN A 101 -40.92 -5.84 8.78
CA GLN A 101 -41.45 -6.94 9.57
C GLN A 101 -41.98 -6.39 10.90
N ASP A 102 -43.09 -6.96 11.36
CA ASP A 102 -43.67 -6.63 12.66
C ASP A 102 -42.65 -6.88 13.77
N ILE A 103 -42.45 -5.90 14.63
CA ILE A 103 -41.54 -6.02 15.79
C ILE A 103 -42.01 -7.08 16.81
N GLY A 104 -43.26 -7.54 16.71
CA GLY A 104 -43.78 -8.69 17.45
C GLY A 104 -44.07 -8.41 18.94
N VAL A 105 -43.95 -7.15 19.37
CA VAL A 105 -44.27 -6.66 20.71
C VAL A 105 -45.17 -5.43 20.62
N PHE A 106 -46.06 -5.24 21.60
CA PHE A 106 -47.08 -4.17 21.56
C PHE A 106 -47.31 -3.58 22.95
N GLU A 107 -47.81 -2.34 23.01
CA GLU A 107 -48.21 -1.68 24.24
C GLU A 107 -49.73 -1.72 24.42
N GLN A 108 -50.21 -2.21 25.56
CA GLN A 108 -51.63 -2.20 25.86
C GLN A 108 -51.89 -1.92 27.33
N ASN A 109 -52.48 -0.75 27.61
CA ASN A 109 -52.70 -0.24 28.98
C ASN A 109 -51.41 -0.13 29.81
N SER A 110 -50.28 0.18 29.15
CA SER A 110 -48.97 0.38 29.78
C SER A 110 -48.90 1.68 30.59
N SER A 111 -47.91 1.78 31.48
CA SER A 111 -47.59 3.02 32.20
C SER A 111 -47.01 4.07 31.25
N GLU A 112 -47.13 5.35 31.61
CA GLU A 112 -46.45 6.45 30.90
C GLU A 112 -44.91 6.37 30.96
N ASN A 113 -44.39 5.54 31.88
CA ASN A 113 -42.96 5.31 32.06
C ASN A 113 -42.48 3.99 31.42
N ASP A 114 -43.33 3.29 30.67
CA ASP A 114 -42.92 2.09 29.95
C ASP A 114 -42.83 2.38 28.44
N SER A 115 -41.97 1.66 27.73
CA SER A 115 -41.83 1.72 26.27
C SER A 115 -41.48 0.35 25.68
N LEU A 116 -41.65 0.19 24.36
CA LEU A 116 -41.04 -0.89 23.58
C LEU A 116 -39.57 -0.55 23.29
N GLN A 117 -38.68 -1.53 23.42
CA GLN A 117 -37.23 -1.34 23.36
C GLN A 117 -36.55 -2.54 22.73
N ARG A 118 -35.27 -2.40 22.37
CA ARG A 118 -34.41 -3.51 21.91
C ARG A 118 -33.49 -3.96 23.03
N THR A 119 -33.28 -5.28 23.15
CA THR A 119 -32.32 -5.89 24.09
C THR A 119 -31.52 -7.00 23.41
N GLY A 120 -30.47 -7.46 24.09
CA GLY A 120 -29.55 -8.48 23.58
C GLY A 120 -28.17 -7.92 23.31
N GLN A 121 -27.37 -8.68 22.57
CA GLN A 121 -25.97 -8.37 22.30
C GLN A 121 -25.66 -8.35 20.81
N GLY A 122 -25.00 -7.30 20.33
CA GLY A 122 -24.57 -7.18 18.94
C GLY A 122 -24.13 -5.76 18.56
N TYR A 123 -24.05 -5.50 17.25
CA TYR A 123 -23.54 -4.24 16.67
C TYR A 123 -24.57 -3.54 15.77
N GLY A 124 -25.34 -4.32 14.99
CA GLY A 124 -26.37 -3.83 14.09
C GLY A 124 -27.79 -3.96 14.66
N GLY A 125 -28.75 -3.24 14.09
CA GLY A 125 -30.15 -3.27 14.54
C GLY A 125 -30.78 -4.67 14.54
N SER A 126 -30.34 -5.54 13.63
CA SER A 126 -30.78 -6.94 13.49
C SER A 126 -30.31 -7.88 14.60
N ASP A 127 -29.27 -7.51 15.34
CA ASP A 127 -28.70 -8.36 16.38
C ASP A 127 -29.49 -8.29 17.69
N PHE A 128 -30.31 -7.26 17.82
CA PHE A 128 -31.13 -7.00 18.98
C PHE A 128 -32.57 -7.46 18.76
N ASN A 129 -33.18 -7.93 19.83
CA ASN A 129 -34.56 -8.39 19.82
C ASN A 129 -35.46 -7.33 20.45
N TRP A 130 -36.62 -7.09 19.84
CA TRP A 130 -37.63 -6.22 20.43
C TRP A 130 -38.26 -6.88 21.67
N VAL A 131 -38.39 -6.09 22.73
CA VAL A 131 -39.05 -6.44 23.98
C VAL A 131 -39.93 -5.29 24.45
N GLY A 132 -40.82 -5.56 25.39
CA GLY A 132 -41.62 -4.52 26.03
C GLY A 132 -43.08 -4.91 26.22
N PRO A 133 -43.86 -4.06 26.89
CA PRO A 133 -43.44 -2.78 27.48
C PRO A 133 -42.54 -2.98 28.72
N VAL A 134 -41.46 -2.20 28.82
CA VAL A 134 -40.49 -2.17 29.94
C VAL A 134 -40.15 -0.72 30.30
N THR A 135 -39.51 -0.47 31.45
CA THR A 135 -39.23 0.91 31.91
C THR A 135 -38.43 1.70 30.87
N ALA A 136 -38.99 2.84 30.45
CA ALA A 136 -38.47 3.70 29.41
C ALA A 136 -37.08 4.25 29.76
N SER A 137 -36.18 4.20 28.79
CA SER A 137 -34.82 4.74 28.83
C SER A 137 -34.61 5.78 27.72
N ALA A 138 -35.63 6.60 27.44
CA ALA A 138 -35.58 7.55 26.31
C ALA A 138 -34.34 8.47 26.40
N GLY A 139 -33.54 8.50 25.33
CA GLY A 139 -32.30 9.26 25.27
C GLY A 139 -31.13 8.61 26.01
N PHE A 140 -31.31 7.37 26.46
CA PHE A 140 -30.30 6.51 27.04
C PHE A 140 -30.27 5.15 26.32
N VAL A 141 -29.15 4.45 26.39
CA VAL A 141 -29.05 3.05 25.98
C VAL A 141 -30.09 2.22 26.74
N ASN A 142 -30.78 1.30 26.04
CA ASN A 142 -31.81 0.47 26.65
C ASN A 142 -31.21 -0.47 27.70
N ASN A 143 -31.98 -0.76 28.75
CA ASN A 143 -31.56 -1.76 29.73
C ASN A 143 -31.42 -3.14 29.07
N ASP A 144 -30.39 -3.90 29.45
CA ASP A 144 -30.06 -5.21 28.86
C ASP A 144 -29.77 -5.17 27.34
N GLN A 145 -29.49 -3.98 26.80
CA GLN A 145 -28.86 -3.81 25.50
C GLN A 145 -27.36 -3.65 25.72
N THR A 146 -26.63 -4.72 25.47
CA THR A 146 -25.17 -4.71 25.53
C THR A 146 -24.65 -4.66 24.12
N PHE A 147 -24.11 -3.53 23.71
CA PHE A 147 -23.28 -3.53 22.51
C PHE A 147 -22.08 -4.43 22.83
N GLY A 148 -21.66 -5.30 21.90
CA GLY A 148 -20.45 -6.08 22.14
C GLY A 148 -19.36 -5.11 22.58
N ASP A 149 -18.68 -5.38 23.70
CA ASP A 149 -17.48 -4.60 24.01
C ASP A 149 -16.60 -4.69 22.75
N PRO A 150 -16.03 -3.59 22.22
CA PRO A 150 -14.73 -3.76 21.61
C PRO A 150 -13.93 -4.38 22.74
N VAL A 151 -13.61 -5.68 22.61
CA VAL A 151 -12.72 -6.39 23.53
C VAL A 151 -11.64 -5.38 23.90
N PRO A 152 -11.31 -5.11 25.18
CA PRO A 152 -10.13 -4.31 25.47
C PRO A 152 -9.02 -5.03 24.73
N THR A 153 -8.59 -4.45 23.61
CA THR A 153 -7.59 -5.06 22.78
C THR A 153 -6.43 -5.17 23.76
N PRO A 154 -5.95 -6.38 24.08
CA PRO A 154 -4.59 -6.43 24.60
C PRO A 154 -3.78 -5.56 23.63
N GLU A 155 -2.86 -4.71 24.13
CA GLU A 155 -1.80 -4.17 23.26
C GLU A 155 -1.43 -5.29 22.29
N PRO A 156 -1.46 -5.02 20.97
CA PRO A 156 -1.56 -6.04 19.92
C PRO A 156 -0.73 -7.23 20.36
N THR A 157 -1.41 -8.27 20.84
CA THR A 157 -0.70 -9.51 21.12
C THR A 157 -0.19 -9.90 19.76
N PRO A 158 1.13 -10.04 19.55
CA PRO A 158 1.62 -10.41 18.25
C PRO A 158 0.84 -11.65 17.84
N ALA A 159 0.03 -11.53 16.78
CA ALA A 159 -0.51 -12.70 16.14
C ALA A 159 0.70 -13.59 15.82
N PRO A 160 0.63 -14.92 15.95
CA PRO A 160 1.67 -15.76 15.35
C PRO A 160 1.88 -15.25 13.92
N GLU A 161 3.13 -14.99 13.50
CA GLU A 161 3.40 -14.40 12.18
C GLU A 161 2.66 -15.20 11.10
N THR A 162 1.61 -14.60 10.56
CA THR A 162 0.78 -15.17 9.50
C THR A 162 1.28 -14.65 8.17
N PHE A 163 1.28 -15.52 7.17
CA PHE A 163 1.77 -15.19 5.83
C PHE A 163 0.68 -15.42 4.79
N LEU A 164 0.51 -14.44 3.90
CA LEU A 164 -0.24 -14.55 2.66
C LEU A 164 0.67 -14.10 1.51
N PHE A 165 0.78 -14.89 0.45
CA PHE A 165 1.67 -14.65 -0.70
C PHE A 165 3.10 -14.27 -0.28
N SER A 166 3.65 -15.01 0.69
CA SER A 166 4.98 -14.78 1.28
C SER A 166 5.19 -13.41 1.97
N LYS A 167 4.12 -12.65 2.23
CA LYS A 167 4.17 -11.39 2.99
C LYS A 167 3.64 -11.60 4.39
N ALA A 168 4.31 -10.99 5.37
CA ALA A 168 3.83 -10.97 6.75
C ALA A 168 2.58 -10.09 6.83
N VAL A 169 1.49 -10.61 7.42
CA VAL A 169 0.22 -9.88 7.54
C VAL A 169 -0.21 -9.77 8.99
N LEU A 170 -0.91 -8.69 9.32
CA LEU A 170 -1.53 -8.49 10.62
C LEU A 170 -2.95 -9.09 10.58
N VAL A 171 -3.27 -10.00 11.49
CA VAL A 171 -4.61 -10.61 11.58
C VAL A 171 -5.26 -10.22 12.90
N GLY A 172 -6.49 -9.72 12.83
CA GLY A 172 -7.29 -9.30 13.98
C GLY A 172 -8.20 -8.13 13.66
N GLU A 173 -9.04 -7.78 14.62
CA GLU A 173 -9.93 -6.61 14.53
C GLU A 173 -9.29 -5.41 15.23
N VAL A 174 -9.43 -4.22 14.62
CA VAL A 174 -8.97 -2.96 15.20
C VAL A 174 -10.15 -2.01 15.38
N PRO A 175 -10.38 -1.46 16.59
CA PRO A 175 -11.40 -0.45 16.78
C PRO A 175 -11.10 0.79 15.94
N SER A 176 -12.06 1.20 15.11
CA SER A 176 -11.97 2.38 14.24
C SER A 176 -12.84 3.54 14.74
N ASP A 177 -12.45 4.76 14.39
CA ASP A 177 -13.25 5.97 14.59
C ASP A 177 -14.39 6.07 13.56
N PHE A 178 -15.05 7.23 13.51
CA PHE A 178 -16.10 7.45 12.52
C PHE A 178 -15.47 7.66 11.15
N TYR A 179 -15.95 6.92 10.16
CA TYR A 179 -15.58 7.10 8.76
C TYR A 179 -16.40 8.21 8.10
N ASP A 180 -15.74 9.27 7.67
CA ASP A 180 -16.28 10.27 6.74
C ASP A 180 -15.42 10.28 5.47
N ARG A 181 -15.94 9.73 4.37
CA ARG A 181 -15.18 9.59 3.12
C ARG A 181 -14.60 10.92 2.65
N ASP A 182 -15.40 11.98 2.68
CA ASP A 182 -15.04 13.26 2.07
C ASP A 182 -14.13 14.08 2.98
N ALA A 183 -14.32 13.95 4.31
CA ALA A 183 -13.48 14.65 5.28
C ALA A 183 -12.14 13.93 5.53
N ASP A 184 -12.16 12.60 5.66
CA ASP A 184 -10.98 11.81 6.06
C ASP A 184 -10.12 11.39 4.87
N TYR A 185 -10.75 11.12 3.71
CA TYR A 185 -10.08 10.59 2.51
C TYR A 185 -10.40 11.42 1.25
N PRO A 186 -10.15 12.74 1.25
CA PRO A 186 -10.41 13.59 0.09
C PRO A 186 -9.56 13.13 -1.11
N THR A 187 -10.24 12.82 -2.20
CA THR A 187 -9.66 12.48 -3.51
C THR A 187 -10.30 13.33 -4.62
N TRP A 188 -9.66 13.57 -5.75
CA TRP A 188 -8.29 13.24 -6.13
C TRP A 188 -7.43 14.51 -6.03
N ARG A 189 -6.27 14.41 -5.40
CA ARG A 189 -5.31 15.52 -5.31
C ARG A 189 -4.45 15.54 -6.58
N ASP A 190 -3.58 16.52 -6.64
CA ASP A 190 -2.46 16.65 -7.59
C ASP A 190 -1.22 16.59 -6.69
N ALA A 191 -0.72 15.37 -6.47
CA ALA A 191 0.25 15.08 -5.41
C ALA A 191 1.66 15.63 -5.70
N ASP A 192 2.04 15.69 -6.97
CA ASP A 192 3.36 16.18 -7.45
C ASP A 192 3.31 17.63 -7.96
N GLY A 193 2.12 18.20 -8.18
CA GLY A 193 1.92 19.59 -8.56
C GLY A 193 2.10 19.83 -10.07
N ASP A 194 1.99 18.80 -10.90
CA ASP A 194 2.17 18.87 -12.35
C ASP A 194 0.91 19.34 -13.11
N CYS A 195 -0.21 19.54 -12.39
CA CYS A 195 -1.57 19.90 -12.81
C CYS A 195 -2.54 18.73 -13.06
N LYS A 196 -2.06 17.51 -13.22
CA LYS A 196 -2.92 16.33 -13.36
C LYS A 196 -3.29 15.84 -11.97
N SER A 197 -4.55 15.49 -11.80
CA SER A 197 -4.96 14.84 -10.56
C SER A 197 -4.45 13.40 -10.55
N ASP A 198 -4.27 12.79 -9.38
CA ASP A 198 -3.89 11.39 -9.20
C ASP A 198 -4.78 10.41 -9.99
N ARG A 199 -6.06 10.74 -10.17
CA ARG A 199 -6.96 10.00 -11.08
C ARG A 199 -6.44 9.95 -12.51
N HIS A 200 -6.00 11.10 -13.02
CA HIS A 200 -5.49 11.25 -14.37
C HIS A 200 -4.11 10.65 -14.54
N GLU A 201 -3.29 10.62 -13.47
CA GLU A 201 -2.07 9.82 -13.43
C GLU A 201 -2.37 8.34 -13.65
N VAL A 202 -3.30 7.76 -12.87
CA VAL A 202 -3.67 6.34 -13.02
C VAL A 202 -4.25 6.06 -14.41
N LEU A 203 -5.08 6.96 -14.95
CA LEU A 203 -5.62 6.81 -16.30
C LEU A 203 -4.54 6.84 -17.37
N GLN A 204 -3.53 7.70 -17.23
CA GLN A 204 -2.40 7.76 -18.15
C GLN A 204 -1.58 6.48 -18.08
N ALA A 205 -1.23 6.03 -16.88
CA ALA A 205 -0.38 4.85 -16.67
C ALA A 205 -1.03 3.54 -17.13
N GLN A 206 -2.34 3.39 -16.93
CA GLN A 206 -3.06 2.15 -17.27
C GLN A 206 -3.63 2.16 -18.69
N HIS A 207 -3.30 3.17 -19.49
CA HIS A 207 -3.65 3.21 -20.91
C HIS A 207 -2.93 2.09 -21.68
N ILE A 208 -3.68 1.38 -22.53
CA ILE A 208 -3.13 0.34 -23.41
C ILE A 208 -2.79 0.96 -24.76
N ASP A 209 -1.49 1.09 -25.06
CA ASP A 209 -1.00 1.70 -26.30
C ASP A 209 -0.77 0.68 -27.44
N ASP A 210 -1.73 -0.23 -27.64
CA ASP A 210 -1.67 -1.28 -28.67
C ASP A 210 -2.54 -0.98 -29.90
N ASP A 211 -3.32 0.11 -29.87
CA ASP A 211 -4.29 0.46 -30.91
C ASP A 211 -4.21 1.95 -31.29
N SER A 212 -3.54 2.22 -32.40
CA SER A 212 -3.45 3.57 -33.01
C SER A 212 -4.81 4.24 -33.33
N SER A 213 -5.92 3.50 -33.32
CA SER A 213 -7.26 4.05 -33.53
C SER A 213 -7.83 4.72 -32.27
N ASN A 214 -7.27 4.39 -31.11
CA ASN A 214 -7.72 4.85 -29.79
C ASN A 214 -6.54 5.36 -28.96
N PRO A 215 -5.79 6.37 -29.45
CA PRO A 215 -4.64 6.90 -28.73
C PRO A 215 -5.05 7.61 -27.44
N LEU A 216 -4.11 7.73 -26.51
CA LEU A 216 -4.28 8.57 -25.33
C LEU A 216 -4.38 10.05 -25.74
N VAL A 217 -5.50 10.68 -25.40
CA VAL A 217 -5.76 12.09 -25.73
C VAL A 217 -6.03 12.88 -24.46
N PHE A 218 -5.26 13.95 -24.28
CA PHE A 218 -5.46 14.90 -23.20
C PHE A 218 -6.34 16.08 -23.60
N SER A 219 -6.85 16.78 -22.60
CA SER A 219 -7.47 18.09 -22.75
C SER A 219 -6.47 19.10 -23.29
N SER A 220 -6.96 20.23 -23.79
CA SER A 220 -6.09 21.28 -24.33
C SER A 220 -5.10 21.85 -23.32
N SER A 221 -5.35 21.68 -22.01
CA SER A 221 -4.45 22.07 -20.93
C SER A 221 -3.42 21.00 -20.56
N GLY A 222 -3.53 19.78 -21.09
CA GLY A 222 -2.68 18.65 -20.68
C GLY A 222 -3.07 18.00 -19.36
N CYS A 223 -3.81 18.70 -18.48
CA CYS A 223 -4.13 18.25 -17.12
C CYS A 223 -5.21 17.16 -16.97
N SER A 224 -5.78 16.66 -18.07
CA SER A 224 -6.87 15.68 -17.99
C SER A 224 -6.89 14.77 -19.19
N VAL A 225 -6.87 13.46 -18.95
CA VAL A 225 -7.14 12.43 -19.95
C VAL A 225 -8.60 12.49 -20.39
N LEU A 226 -8.85 12.52 -21.69
CA LEU A 226 -10.19 12.55 -22.30
C LEU A 226 -10.57 11.19 -22.91
N THR A 227 -9.68 10.60 -23.72
CA THR A 227 -9.90 9.32 -24.41
C THR A 227 -8.62 8.51 -24.46
N GLY A 228 -8.74 7.23 -24.76
CA GLY A 228 -7.66 6.25 -24.82
C GLY A 228 -8.24 4.86 -24.97
N LYS A 229 -7.49 3.82 -24.59
CA LYS A 229 -8.00 2.45 -24.46
C LYS A 229 -7.61 1.88 -23.10
N TRP A 230 -8.60 1.35 -22.37
CA TRP A 230 -8.40 0.67 -21.10
C TRP A 230 -9.16 -0.65 -21.11
N GLN A 231 -8.62 -1.66 -20.45
CA GLN A 231 -9.30 -2.92 -20.18
C GLN A 231 -9.65 -2.97 -18.70
N ASP A 232 -10.92 -3.13 -18.38
CA ASP A 232 -11.37 -3.36 -17.01
C ASP A 232 -10.90 -4.76 -16.56
N PRO A 233 -10.00 -4.87 -15.58
CA PRO A 233 -9.49 -6.16 -15.12
C PRO A 233 -10.56 -7.01 -14.42
N PHE A 234 -11.69 -6.43 -14.00
CA PHE A 234 -12.73 -7.16 -13.28
C PHE A 234 -13.66 -7.96 -14.19
N ASP A 235 -13.88 -7.55 -15.43
CA ASP A 235 -14.75 -8.25 -16.38
C ASP A 235 -14.16 -8.44 -17.78
N GLY A 236 -13.00 -7.84 -18.06
CA GLY A 236 -12.31 -7.89 -19.36
C GLY A 236 -12.88 -6.94 -20.42
N SER A 237 -13.85 -6.08 -20.07
CA SER A 237 -14.47 -5.12 -20.98
C SER A 237 -13.50 -3.98 -21.34
N PHE A 238 -13.56 -3.50 -22.59
CA PHE A 238 -12.76 -2.35 -23.02
C PHE A 238 -13.56 -1.05 -22.94
N TYR A 239 -12.90 0.01 -22.47
CA TYR A 239 -13.40 1.37 -22.37
C TYR A 239 -12.51 2.33 -23.16
N TYR A 240 -13.13 3.36 -23.74
CA TYR A 240 -12.42 4.30 -24.64
C TYR A 240 -12.57 5.78 -24.25
N SER A 241 -13.51 6.08 -23.35
CA SER A 241 -13.73 7.42 -22.81
C SER A 241 -13.35 7.43 -21.34
N ALA A 242 -12.52 8.39 -20.94
CA ALA A 242 -12.13 8.56 -19.53
C ALA A 242 -13.32 8.85 -18.61
N SER A 243 -14.45 9.34 -19.17
CA SER A 243 -15.70 9.56 -18.43
C SER A 243 -16.40 8.28 -18.00
N ASP A 244 -16.15 7.17 -18.68
CA ASP A 244 -16.84 5.90 -18.45
C ASP A 244 -16.09 5.01 -17.44
N ILE A 245 -14.87 5.44 -17.07
CA ILE A 245 -13.94 4.74 -16.19
C ILE A 245 -13.99 5.36 -14.81
N GLN A 246 -13.97 4.52 -13.78
CA GLN A 246 -13.69 4.86 -12.40
C GLN A 246 -12.28 4.39 -12.04
N ILE A 247 -11.65 5.03 -11.06
CA ILE A 247 -10.43 4.49 -10.45
C ILE A 247 -10.88 3.81 -9.17
N ASP A 248 -10.76 2.48 -9.14
CA ASP A 248 -11.00 1.67 -7.95
C ASP A 248 -9.82 1.78 -7.00
N HIS A 249 -10.14 1.75 -5.71
CA HIS A 249 -9.21 1.45 -4.63
C HIS A 249 -9.32 -0.06 -4.37
N VAL A 250 -8.29 -0.83 -4.72
CA VAL A 250 -8.27 -2.30 -4.54
C VAL A 250 -8.72 -2.64 -3.13
N VAL A 251 -8.04 -2.10 -2.11
CA VAL A 251 -8.55 -2.04 -0.74
C VAL A 251 -9.41 -0.79 -0.61
N ALA A 252 -10.74 -0.93 -0.53
CA ALA A 252 -11.63 0.23 -0.46
C ALA A 252 -11.31 1.17 0.72
N LEU A 253 -11.61 2.46 0.61
CA LEU A 253 -11.27 3.42 1.68
C LEU A 253 -11.96 3.11 3.01
N TYR A 254 -13.24 2.74 2.98
CA TYR A 254 -13.94 2.26 4.16
C TYR A 254 -13.30 0.99 4.74
N GLU A 255 -12.93 0.05 3.87
CA GLU A 255 -12.24 -1.19 4.28
C GLU A 255 -10.89 -0.88 4.96
N SER A 256 -10.09 0.01 4.38
CA SER A 256 -8.84 0.47 4.99
C SER A 256 -9.06 1.14 6.35
N HIS A 257 -10.17 1.86 6.49
CA HIS A 257 -10.54 2.56 7.72
C HIS A 257 -10.81 1.57 8.86
N ILE A 258 -11.65 0.56 8.62
CA ILE A 258 -11.96 -0.47 9.61
C ILE A 258 -10.81 -1.46 9.82
N SER A 259 -9.90 -1.58 8.84
CA SER A 259 -8.67 -2.38 8.93
C SER A 259 -7.50 -1.70 9.65
N GLY A 260 -7.68 -0.47 10.17
CA GLY A 260 -6.67 0.18 11.00
C GLY A 260 -6.31 1.61 10.61
N ALA A 261 -6.67 2.08 9.42
CA ALA A 261 -6.47 3.50 9.09
C ALA A 261 -7.32 4.43 9.96
N GLY A 262 -8.50 3.98 10.38
CA GLY A 262 -9.37 4.66 11.35
C GLY A 262 -9.03 4.34 12.80
N ALA A 263 -7.94 3.63 13.10
CA ALA A 263 -7.63 3.22 14.47
C ALA A 263 -7.59 4.42 15.42
N THR A 264 -7.93 4.19 16.69
CA THR A 264 -7.81 5.22 17.74
C THR A 264 -6.61 4.97 18.64
N GLY A 265 -6.14 6.02 19.35
CA GLY A 265 -5.02 5.89 20.29
C GLY A 265 -3.64 5.93 19.62
N SER A 266 -2.68 5.18 20.14
CA SER A 266 -1.28 5.22 19.67
C SER A 266 -1.07 4.64 18.27
N ASN A 267 -2.04 3.90 17.75
CA ASN A 267 -1.98 3.26 16.43
C ASN A 267 -2.79 4.03 15.38
N ALA A 268 -3.35 5.18 15.74
CA ALA A 268 -4.17 6.01 14.85
C ALA A 268 -3.34 6.62 13.73
N TRP A 269 -3.78 6.44 12.48
CA TRP A 269 -3.22 7.21 11.38
C TRP A 269 -3.58 8.68 11.55
N THR A 270 -2.62 9.54 11.22
CA THR A 270 -2.84 10.98 11.10
C THR A 270 -3.76 11.29 9.93
N ALA A 271 -4.37 12.49 9.96
CA ALA A 271 -5.19 12.96 8.85
C ALA A 271 -4.39 12.99 7.52
N GLU A 272 -3.09 13.35 7.54
CA GLU A 272 -2.29 13.36 6.32
C GLU A 272 -1.99 11.94 5.81
N GLU A 273 -1.77 10.97 6.69
CA GLU A 273 -1.59 9.56 6.31
C GLU A 273 -2.85 8.98 5.63
N LYS A 274 -4.04 9.27 6.18
CA LYS A 274 -5.33 8.90 5.55
C LYS A 274 -5.45 9.52 4.16
N VAL A 275 -5.07 10.80 4.01
CA VAL A 275 -5.13 11.47 2.71
C VAL A 275 -4.08 10.95 1.72
N ASN A 276 -2.85 10.70 2.16
CA ASN A 276 -1.81 10.10 1.33
C ASN A 276 -2.29 8.75 0.79
N PHE A 277 -2.77 7.86 1.66
CA PHE A 277 -3.28 6.56 1.24
C PHE A 277 -4.44 6.68 0.24
N ALA A 278 -5.35 7.63 0.45
CA ALA A 278 -6.47 7.86 -0.46
C ALA A 278 -6.04 8.22 -1.89
N ASN A 279 -4.90 8.90 -2.02
CA ASN A 279 -4.43 9.45 -3.27
C ASN A 279 -3.31 8.64 -3.91
N THR A 280 -2.46 7.97 -3.12
CA THR A 280 -1.25 7.26 -3.60
C THR A 280 -1.21 5.79 -3.21
N GLY A 281 -2.16 5.32 -2.39
CA GLY A 281 -2.21 3.94 -1.89
C GLY A 281 -1.14 3.60 -0.85
N ASN A 282 -0.38 4.60 -0.40
CA ASN A 282 0.58 4.48 0.69
C ASN A 282 0.31 5.59 1.70
N ARG A 283 0.28 5.27 3.00
CA ARG A 283 0.17 6.26 4.06
C ARG A 283 1.40 7.17 4.14
N VAL A 284 2.56 6.67 3.70
CA VAL A 284 3.82 7.42 3.63
C VAL A 284 3.82 8.33 2.39
N ALA A 285 4.20 9.59 2.58
CA ALA A 285 4.32 10.55 1.49
C ALA A 285 5.41 10.17 0.48
N GLY A 286 5.28 10.64 -0.76
CA GLY A 286 6.28 10.47 -1.83
C GLY A 286 6.08 9.24 -2.72
N THR A 287 5.04 8.43 -2.48
CA THR A 287 4.58 7.43 -3.45
C THR A 287 3.75 8.11 -4.53
N LEU A 288 3.98 7.75 -5.80
CA LEU A 288 3.17 8.22 -6.92
C LEU A 288 1.98 7.26 -7.15
N PRO A 289 0.76 7.77 -7.41
CA PRO A 289 -0.43 6.92 -7.55
C PRO A 289 -0.30 5.83 -8.61
N GLU A 290 0.30 6.13 -9.75
CA GLU A 290 0.48 5.20 -10.85
C GLU A 290 1.46 4.06 -10.54
N THR A 291 2.37 4.26 -9.58
CA THR A 291 3.30 3.22 -9.11
C THR A 291 2.68 2.26 -8.10
N SER A 292 1.43 2.52 -7.70
CA SER A 292 0.76 1.81 -6.61
C SER A 292 -0.17 0.72 -7.12
N ASN A 293 -0.03 -0.48 -6.55
CA ASN A 293 -0.93 -1.59 -6.82
C ASN A 293 -2.36 -1.39 -6.26
N GLN A 294 -2.59 -0.30 -5.53
CA GLN A 294 -3.88 0.08 -4.94
C GLN A 294 -4.91 0.57 -5.96
N PHE A 295 -4.51 1.00 -7.16
CA PHE A 295 -5.44 1.64 -8.09
C PHE A 295 -5.66 0.82 -9.36
N LEU A 296 -6.93 0.77 -9.81
CA LEU A 296 -7.31 0.11 -11.07
C LEU A 296 -8.31 0.97 -11.86
N ALA A 297 -8.05 1.13 -13.17
CA ALA A 297 -8.99 1.71 -14.11
C ALA A 297 -10.08 0.68 -14.47
N VAL A 298 -11.30 0.89 -13.96
CA VAL A 298 -12.42 -0.07 -14.07
C VAL A 298 -13.70 0.61 -14.54
N GLY A 299 -14.64 -0.16 -15.07
CA GLY A 299 -15.97 0.32 -15.43
C GLY A 299 -16.85 0.55 -14.21
N GLY A 300 -17.71 1.57 -14.25
CA GLY A 300 -18.66 1.80 -13.14
C GLY A 300 -19.66 0.66 -12.90
N ALA A 301 -19.91 -0.19 -13.90
CA ALA A 301 -20.86 -1.30 -13.80
C ALA A 301 -20.35 -2.47 -12.94
N THR A 302 -19.03 -2.69 -12.90
CA THR A 302 -18.33 -3.71 -12.10
C THR A 302 -17.87 -3.13 -10.77
N ASN A 303 -17.43 -1.87 -10.76
CA ASN A 303 -16.93 -1.20 -9.56
C ASN A 303 -18.04 -0.78 -8.57
N GLY A 304 -19.23 -0.41 -9.07
CA GLY A 304 -20.36 -0.06 -8.23
C GLY A 304 -20.78 -1.18 -7.27
N PRO A 305 -20.99 -2.42 -7.77
CA PRO A 305 -21.28 -3.58 -6.92
C PRO A 305 -20.18 -3.97 -5.93
N LYS A 306 -18.89 -3.68 -6.22
CA LYS A 306 -17.78 -3.91 -5.28
C LYS A 306 -17.95 -3.06 -4.02
N GLY A 307 -18.26 -1.78 -4.20
CA GLY A 307 -18.50 -0.87 -3.07
C GLY A 307 -17.33 -0.87 -2.07
N SER A 308 -17.63 -1.22 -0.82
CA SER A 308 -16.63 -1.33 0.26
C SER A 308 -16.38 -2.77 0.70
N SER A 309 -16.83 -3.75 -0.08
CA SER A 309 -16.76 -5.16 0.27
C SER A 309 -15.31 -5.67 0.22
N ASP A 310 -14.98 -6.51 1.20
CA ASP A 310 -13.77 -7.30 1.23
C ASP A 310 -13.85 -8.53 0.28
N PRO A 311 -12.76 -9.28 0.08
CA PRO A 311 -12.73 -10.45 -0.81
C PRO A 311 -13.70 -11.58 -0.44
N THR A 312 -14.19 -11.65 0.80
CA THR A 312 -15.17 -12.64 1.24
C THR A 312 -16.58 -12.31 0.74
N GLU A 313 -16.88 -11.03 0.55
CA GLU A 313 -18.18 -10.53 0.10
C GLU A 313 -18.22 -10.31 -1.41
N TRP A 314 -17.11 -9.86 -2.00
CA TRP A 314 -17.01 -9.56 -3.42
C TRP A 314 -15.65 -9.92 -4.01
N MET A 315 -15.67 -10.60 -5.15
CA MET A 315 -14.50 -10.88 -5.97
C MET A 315 -14.77 -10.48 -7.43
N PRO A 316 -13.73 -10.10 -8.20
CA PRO A 316 -13.88 -9.79 -9.61
C PRO A 316 -14.64 -10.88 -10.39
N PRO A 317 -15.64 -10.56 -11.22
CA PRO A 317 -16.34 -11.55 -12.03
C PRO A 317 -15.42 -12.38 -12.94
N LEU A 318 -14.32 -11.79 -13.41
CA LEU A 318 -13.30 -12.44 -14.21
C LEU A 318 -12.37 -13.28 -13.32
N SER A 319 -12.59 -14.60 -13.31
CA SER A 319 -11.87 -15.51 -12.41
C SER A 319 -10.36 -15.60 -12.67
N GLU A 320 -9.90 -15.35 -13.89
CA GLU A 320 -8.46 -15.32 -14.19
C GLU A 320 -7.71 -14.17 -13.49
N TYR A 321 -8.43 -13.13 -13.05
CA TYR A 321 -7.86 -12.01 -12.32
C TYR A 321 -7.82 -12.21 -10.80
N HIS A 322 -8.42 -13.28 -10.26
CA HIS A 322 -8.54 -13.50 -8.82
C HIS A 322 -7.20 -13.49 -8.09
N CYS A 323 -6.20 -14.22 -8.60
CA CYS A 323 -4.89 -14.27 -7.97
C CYS A 323 -4.17 -12.92 -7.98
N THR A 324 -4.27 -12.16 -9.07
CA THR A 324 -3.71 -10.81 -9.16
C THR A 324 -4.40 -9.86 -8.19
N TYR A 325 -5.74 -9.92 -8.12
CA TYR A 325 -6.53 -9.11 -7.19
C TYR A 325 -6.16 -9.38 -5.74
N LEU A 326 -6.09 -10.66 -5.33
CA LEU A 326 -5.73 -11.05 -3.96
C LEU A 326 -4.28 -10.70 -3.61
N LYS A 327 -3.34 -10.84 -4.56
CA LYS A 327 -1.95 -10.40 -4.37
C LYS A 327 -1.87 -8.88 -4.17
N LYS A 328 -2.60 -8.09 -4.97
CA LYS A 328 -2.67 -6.62 -4.81
C LYS A 328 -3.28 -6.24 -3.46
N TRP A 329 -4.37 -6.91 -3.09
CA TRP A 329 -5.03 -6.72 -1.79
C TRP A 329 -4.05 -6.97 -0.63
N VAL A 330 -3.30 -8.07 -0.70
CA VAL A 330 -2.30 -8.43 0.32
C VAL A 330 -1.12 -7.46 0.34
N GLU A 331 -0.61 -7.06 -0.82
CA GLU A 331 0.45 -6.05 -0.95
C GLU A 331 0.04 -4.74 -0.28
N VAL A 332 -1.14 -4.22 -0.61
CA VAL A 332 -1.61 -2.91 -0.10
C VAL A 332 -1.78 -2.95 1.42
N LYS A 333 -2.43 -4.00 1.96
CA LYS A 333 -2.58 -4.11 3.41
C LYS A 333 -1.23 -4.30 4.12
N HIS A 334 -0.33 -5.10 3.55
CA HIS A 334 1.02 -5.31 4.07
C HIS A 334 1.85 -4.02 4.12
N LEU A 335 1.91 -3.25 3.02
CA LEU A 335 2.70 -2.01 2.94
C LEU A 335 2.23 -0.93 3.92
N ASN A 336 0.96 -0.98 4.31
CA ASN A 336 0.33 0.05 5.13
C ASN A 336 0.04 -0.39 6.57
N ASP A 337 0.48 -1.58 6.99
CA ASP A 337 0.15 -2.18 8.29
C ASP A 337 -1.36 -2.23 8.56
N LEU A 338 -2.16 -2.57 7.55
CA LEU A 338 -3.59 -2.79 7.69
C LEU A 338 -3.87 -4.25 8.08
N TYR A 339 -4.87 -4.42 8.95
CA TYR A 339 -5.26 -5.71 9.47
C TYR A 339 -6.18 -6.45 8.51
N PHE A 340 -6.04 -7.78 8.54
CA PHE A 340 -7.00 -8.71 7.99
C PHE A 340 -7.89 -9.20 9.12
N ASP A 341 -9.21 -9.20 8.91
CA ASP A 341 -10.05 -9.94 9.83
C ASP A 341 -9.84 -11.46 9.64
N GLU A 342 -10.34 -12.23 10.60
CA GLU A 342 -10.12 -13.68 10.62
C GLU A 342 -10.80 -14.39 9.42
N ASN A 343 -11.97 -13.93 8.98
CA ASN A 343 -12.67 -14.54 7.84
C ASN A 343 -11.96 -14.22 6.53
N GLU A 344 -11.55 -12.96 6.38
CA GLU A 344 -10.77 -12.48 5.24
C GLU A 344 -9.46 -13.25 5.12
N TYR A 345 -8.66 -13.32 6.19
CA TYR A 345 -7.41 -14.08 6.20
C TYR A 345 -7.62 -15.53 5.78
N ASN A 346 -8.61 -16.21 6.37
CA ASN A 346 -8.89 -17.62 6.07
C ASN A 346 -9.36 -17.83 4.62
N PHE A 347 -10.15 -16.89 4.08
CA PHE A 347 -10.57 -16.91 2.69
C PHE A 347 -9.38 -16.75 1.74
N ILE A 348 -8.56 -15.73 1.93
CA ILE A 348 -7.38 -15.48 1.07
C ILE A 348 -6.39 -16.63 1.18
N LYS A 349 -6.19 -17.19 2.39
CA LYS A 349 -5.30 -18.34 2.58
C LYS A 349 -5.76 -19.59 1.83
N ALA A 350 -7.06 -19.80 1.73
CA ALA A 350 -7.62 -20.90 0.95
C ALA A 350 -7.42 -20.68 -0.55
N GLU A 351 -7.59 -19.46 -1.04
CA GLU A 351 -7.42 -19.11 -2.46
C GLU A 351 -5.95 -19.03 -2.89
N GLU A 352 -5.03 -18.64 -2.02
CA GLU A 352 -3.58 -18.61 -2.27
C GLU A 352 -3.08 -19.96 -2.79
N ALA A 353 -3.62 -21.08 -2.29
CA ALA A 353 -3.25 -22.42 -2.74
C ALA A 353 -3.59 -22.72 -4.21
N ASN A 354 -4.44 -21.91 -4.84
CA ASN A 354 -4.82 -22.00 -6.25
C ASN A 354 -4.02 -21.05 -7.15
N CYS A 355 -3.16 -20.20 -6.57
CA CYS A 355 -2.39 -19.20 -7.28
C CYS A 355 -0.97 -19.67 -7.60
N ASP A 356 -0.39 -19.06 -8.63
CA ASP A 356 1.02 -19.23 -8.95
C ASP A 356 1.91 -18.29 -8.11
N ASP A 357 3.23 -18.49 -8.19
CA ASP A 357 4.23 -17.66 -7.51
C ASP A 357 4.62 -16.42 -8.34
N SER A 358 3.87 -16.08 -9.40
CA SER A 358 4.18 -14.93 -10.27
C SER A 358 4.12 -13.64 -9.45
N PRO A 359 5.16 -12.79 -9.45
CA PRO A 359 5.10 -11.53 -8.72
C PRO A 359 4.05 -10.61 -9.34
N LEU A 360 3.58 -9.63 -8.55
CA LEU A 360 2.85 -8.51 -9.14
C LEU A 360 3.76 -7.77 -10.12
N PRO A 361 3.21 -7.22 -11.23
CA PRO A 361 3.99 -6.35 -12.10
C PRO A 361 4.47 -5.13 -11.31
N THR A 362 5.71 -4.72 -11.57
CA THR A 362 6.19 -3.39 -11.18
C THR A 362 5.42 -2.35 -12.00
N LEU A 363 5.07 -1.24 -11.34
CA LEU A 363 4.29 -0.16 -11.95
C LEU A 363 5.19 1.08 -11.99
N PRO A 364 5.60 1.56 -13.18
CA PRO A 364 6.47 2.73 -13.30
C PRO A 364 5.69 4.04 -13.14
N ALA A 365 6.42 5.12 -12.86
CA ALA A 365 5.89 6.48 -12.85
C ALA A 365 5.51 6.93 -14.27
N ASN A 366 4.60 7.90 -14.38
CA ASN A 366 4.27 8.51 -15.66
C ASN A 366 5.41 9.37 -16.18
N ASP A 367 5.66 9.35 -17.49
CA ASP A 367 6.59 10.27 -18.13
C ASP A 367 5.92 11.65 -18.31
N ASP A 368 6.45 12.67 -17.63
CA ASP A 368 5.99 14.07 -17.68
C ASP A 368 6.12 14.73 -19.06
N SER A 369 6.76 14.06 -20.01
CA SER A 369 7.06 14.61 -21.34
C SER A 369 5.94 14.45 -22.37
N GLY A 370 4.69 14.16 -22.00
CA GLY A 370 3.54 14.28 -22.92
C GLY A 370 3.67 13.50 -24.24
N GLY A 371 4.45 12.41 -24.24
CA GLY A 371 4.57 11.43 -25.31
C GLY A 371 3.94 10.13 -24.87
N GLY A 372 2.93 9.66 -25.59
CA GLY A 372 2.43 8.30 -25.43
C GLY A 372 3.55 7.30 -25.69
N GLY A 373 3.78 6.41 -24.72
CA GLY A 373 4.75 5.34 -24.79
C GLY A 373 4.48 4.32 -23.69
N GLY A 374 3.29 3.70 -23.73
CA GLY A 374 2.85 2.69 -22.75
C GLY A 374 2.68 1.33 -23.40
N GLY A 375 3.74 0.78 -23.98
CA GLY A 375 3.79 -0.61 -24.43
C GLY A 375 4.20 -1.52 -23.28
N GLY A 376 3.42 -2.56 -23.01
CA GLY A 376 3.65 -3.53 -21.93
C GLY A 376 4.90 -4.39 -22.09
N GLY A 377 6.07 -3.77 -21.94
CA GLY A 377 7.31 -4.42 -21.54
C GLY A 377 7.50 -4.28 -20.04
N GLY A 378 8.03 -5.29 -19.37
CA GLY A 378 8.47 -5.11 -17.97
C GLY A 378 9.57 -4.04 -17.89
N ASP A 379 9.82 -3.51 -16.70
CA ASP A 379 10.99 -2.64 -16.48
C ASP A 379 12.26 -3.36 -16.94
N ALA A 380 13.18 -2.60 -17.51
CA ALA A 380 14.45 -3.14 -17.95
C ALA A 380 15.18 -3.79 -16.75
N PRO A 381 15.75 -5.00 -16.93
CA PRO A 381 16.41 -5.71 -15.84
C PRO A 381 17.59 -4.90 -15.28
N GLU A 382 17.82 -5.01 -13.97
CA GLU A 382 18.87 -4.28 -13.27
C GLU A 382 19.80 -5.26 -12.55
N GLY A 383 20.69 -5.89 -13.34
CA GLY A 383 21.55 -6.98 -12.87
C GLY A 383 22.79 -6.56 -12.10
N SER A 384 23.60 -7.55 -11.71
CA SER A 384 24.89 -7.35 -11.03
C SER A 384 26.03 -6.95 -11.97
N VAL A 385 25.87 -7.13 -13.29
CA VAL A 385 26.73 -6.56 -14.33
C VAL A 385 25.91 -5.48 -15.02
N PHE A 386 26.37 -4.24 -14.99
CA PHE A 386 25.54 -3.08 -15.32
C PHE A 386 26.35 -1.92 -15.91
N ILE A 387 25.66 -1.00 -16.58
CA ILE A 387 26.19 0.26 -17.12
C ILE A 387 26.41 1.24 -15.97
N ASN A 388 27.66 1.67 -15.81
CA ASN A 388 28.16 2.36 -14.63
C ASN A 388 28.49 3.85 -14.86
N GLU A 389 28.94 4.19 -16.06
CA GLU A 389 29.31 5.55 -16.44
C GLU A 389 29.09 5.73 -17.95
N LEU A 390 28.60 6.91 -18.34
CA LEU A 390 28.29 7.28 -19.71
C LEU A 390 28.85 8.67 -20.04
N HIS A 391 29.53 8.78 -21.18
CA HIS A 391 29.99 10.04 -21.73
C HIS A 391 29.59 10.13 -23.21
N TYR A 392 28.59 10.96 -23.56
CA TYR A 392 27.97 11.00 -24.89
C TYR A 392 27.89 12.41 -25.51
N ASP A 393 27.64 13.49 -24.75
CA ASP A 393 27.54 14.85 -25.33
C ASP A 393 28.47 15.85 -24.60
N MET A 394 29.34 16.55 -25.32
CA MET A 394 30.29 17.50 -24.72
C MET A 394 30.68 18.66 -25.65
N VAL A 395 31.31 19.68 -25.09
CA VAL A 395 31.84 20.83 -25.84
C VAL A 395 32.88 20.40 -26.88
N GLY A 396 32.54 20.47 -28.17
CA GLY A 396 33.50 20.32 -29.26
C GLY A 396 33.08 19.31 -30.33
N VAL A 397 33.98 18.38 -30.65
CA VAL A 397 33.71 17.22 -31.51
C VAL A 397 33.56 16.00 -30.62
N ASP A 398 32.70 15.08 -31.03
CA ASP A 398 32.36 13.77 -30.44
C ASP A 398 33.58 12.83 -30.32
N THR A 399 34.56 13.23 -29.51
CA THR A 399 35.81 12.51 -29.24
C THR A 399 35.88 12.15 -27.76
N ASP A 400 36.20 10.89 -27.45
CA ASP A 400 36.21 10.33 -26.08
C ASP A 400 34.81 9.97 -25.54
N GLU A 401 33.88 9.57 -26.42
CA GLU A 401 32.60 8.96 -25.99
C GLU A 401 32.82 7.52 -25.53
N TYR A 402 32.15 7.12 -24.46
CA TYR A 402 32.25 5.75 -23.96
C TYR A 402 31.06 5.35 -23.09
N VAL A 403 30.93 4.03 -22.94
CA VAL A 403 30.07 3.39 -21.95
C VAL A 403 30.96 2.53 -21.07
N GLU A 404 30.87 2.69 -19.76
CA GLU A 404 31.56 1.85 -18.78
C GLU A 404 30.60 0.83 -18.18
N ILE A 405 31.11 -0.38 -17.99
CA ILE A 405 30.40 -1.51 -17.37
C ILE A 405 31.06 -1.83 -16.04
N ALA A 406 30.28 -1.92 -14.96
CA ALA A 406 30.70 -2.45 -13.68
C ALA A 406 30.16 -3.88 -13.49
N GLY A 407 30.87 -4.69 -12.71
CA GLY A 407 30.36 -5.99 -12.29
C GLY A 407 31.33 -6.75 -11.38
N PRO A 408 30.92 -7.94 -10.88
CA PRO A 408 31.76 -8.73 -9.98
C PRO A 408 33.10 -9.07 -10.63
N ALA A 409 34.17 -8.95 -9.85
CA ALA A 409 35.50 -9.31 -10.26
C ALA A 409 35.56 -10.80 -10.66
N GLY A 410 36.19 -11.08 -11.80
CA GLY A 410 36.24 -12.42 -12.39
C GLY A 410 35.14 -12.71 -13.41
N THR A 411 34.17 -11.81 -13.60
CA THR A 411 33.16 -11.93 -14.66
C THR A 411 33.82 -11.87 -16.04
N ASP A 412 33.61 -12.89 -16.88
CA ASP A 412 34.06 -12.95 -18.27
C ASP A 412 32.97 -12.35 -19.18
N LEU A 413 33.30 -11.26 -19.86
CA LEU A 413 32.39 -10.57 -20.78
C LEU A 413 32.43 -11.14 -22.21
N SER A 414 33.08 -12.28 -22.43
CA SER A 414 33.05 -12.96 -23.72
C SER A 414 31.62 -13.28 -24.15
N GLY A 415 31.18 -12.66 -25.25
CA GLY A 415 29.83 -12.86 -25.81
C GLY A 415 28.81 -11.81 -25.36
N TRP A 416 29.15 -10.97 -24.38
CA TRP A 416 28.35 -9.79 -24.03
C TRP A 416 28.49 -8.71 -25.10
N LYS A 417 27.51 -7.81 -25.18
CA LYS A 417 27.54 -6.67 -26.09
C LYS A 417 26.71 -5.51 -25.57
N LEU A 418 27.04 -4.32 -26.06
CA LEU A 418 26.19 -3.13 -26.01
C LEU A 418 25.43 -2.99 -27.32
N GLU A 419 24.17 -2.62 -27.24
CA GLU A 419 23.29 -2.28 -28.35
C GLU A 419 22.80 -0.84 -28.17
N PHE A 420 22.90 -0.01 -29.22
CA PHE A 420 22.52 1.39 -29.20
C PHE A 420 21.26 1.62 -30.02
N TYR A 421 20.26 2.25 -29.42
CA TYR A 421 18.95 2.45 -30.00
C TYR A 421 18.66 3.93 -30.20
N ASN A 422 18.06 4.27 -31.34
CA ASN A 422 17.71 5.64 -31.71
C ASN A 422 16.26 5.90 -31.30
N GLY A 423 15.98 6.84 -30.41
CA GLY A 423 14.60 7.05 -29.94
C GLY A 423 13.74 7.94 -30.84
N ASN A 424 14.19 8.34 -32.04
CA ASN A 424 13.26 8.85 -33.06
C ASN A 424 12.45 7.73 -33.72
N ASN A 425 12.94 6.48 -33.68
CA ASN A 425 12.32 5.35 -34.36
C ASN A 425 12.49 4.01 -33.64
N ASP A 426 12.95 4.04 -32.40
CA ASP A 426 13.22 2.92 -31.50
C ASP A 426 14.04 1.78 -32.13
N SER A 427 14.88 2.09 -33.11
CA SER A 427 15.61 1.07 -33.88
C SER A 427 17.07 0.98 -33.45
N LEU A 428 17.59 -0.25 -33.44
CA LEU A 428 19.02 -0.51 -33.25
C LEU A 428 19.82 0.16 -34.37
N TYR A 429 20.77 1.01 -34.02
CA TYR A 429 21.63 1.70 -35.00
C TYR A 429 23.11 1.31 -34.90
N ASP A 430 23.58 0.85 -33.73
CA ASP A 430 24.96 0.38 -33.55
C ASP A 430 25.08 -0.69 -32.45
N GLN A 431 26.21 -1.39 -32.42
CA GLN A 431 26.52 -2.38 -31.38
C GLN A 431 28.03 -2.52 -31.15
N ILE A 432 28.42 -2.76 -29.90
CA ILE A 432 29.82 -3.01 -29.50
C ILE A 432 29.90 -4.36 -28.78
N SER A 433 30.70 -5.29 -29.30
CA SER A 433 30.99 -6.54 -28.58
C SER A 433 31.95 -6.29 -27.42
N LEU A 434 31.60 -6.78 -26.24
CA LEU A 434 32.45 -6.73 -25.06
C LEU A 434 33.34 -7.98 -25.01
N SER A 435 34.45 -7.88 -24.28
CA SER A 435 35.38 -8.99 -24.06
C SER A 435 36.29 -8.71 -22.87
N GLY A 436 36.96 -9.76 -22.39
CA GLY A 436 37.88 -9.67 -21.26
C GLY A 436 37.22 -10.09 -19.95
N VAL A 437 38.04 -10.19 -18.91
CA VAL A 437 37.60 -10.55 -17.55
C VAL A 437 37.71 -9.30 -16.68
N ILE A 438 36.63 -8.96 -15.98
CA ILE A 438 36.60 -7.83 -15.05
C ILE A 438 37.61 -8.09 -13.93
N SER A 439 38.61 -7.22 -13.77
CA SER A 439 39.59 -7.31 -12.68
C SER A 439 39.09 -6.61 -11.43
N ASP A 440 39.37 -7.18 -10.25
CA ASP A 440 39.06 -6.54 -8.96
C ASP A 440 39.77 -5.19 -8.82
N ALA A 441 38.97 -4.13 -8.79
CA ALA A 441 39.40 -2.74 -8.59
C ALA A 441 39.17 -2.28 -7.14
N GLY A 442 38.53 -3.11 -6.31
CA GLY A 442 38.09 -2.79 -4.97
C GLY A 442 36.79 -3.52 -4.64
N GLU A 443 36.66 -3.96 -3.39
CA GLU A 443 35.40 -4.49 -2.84
C GLU A 443 34.76 -5.67 -3.63
N GLY A 444 35.55 -6.37 -4.46
CA GLY A 444 35.09 -7.50 -5.25
C GLY A 444 34.41 -7.11 -6.58
N TYR A 445 34.49 -5.84 -6.99
CA TYR A 445 33.95 -5.33 -8.27
C TYR A 445 35.06 -4.72 -9.13
N GLY A 446 34.76 -4.56 -10.42
CA GLY A 446 35.66 -3.88 -11.36
C GLY A 446 34.94 -3.34 -12.59
N PHE A 447 35.72 -2.71 -13.48
CA PHE A 447 35.20 -1.87 -14.55
C PHE A 447 35.81 -2.23 -15.92
N ILE A 448 34.99 -2.17 -16.97
CA ILE A 448 35.40 -2.32 -18.37
C ILE A 448 34.81 -1.18 -19.18
N VAL A 449 35.65 -0.53 -19.99
CA VAL A 449 35.27 0.62 -20.83
C VAL A 449 35.08 0.18 -22.28
N ALA A 450 33.95 0.54 -22.87
CA ALA A 450 33.65 0.42 -24.29
C ALA A 450 33.67 1.81 -24.95
N GLU A 451 34.72 2.10 -25.71
CA GLU A 451 34.87 3.35 -26.46
C GLU A 451 33.94 3.38 -27.69
N SER A 452 33.30 4.52 -27.94
CA SER A 452 32.49 4.77 -29.13
C SER A 452 32.80 6.16 -29.71
N SER A 453 32.29 6.43 -30.90
CA SER A 453 32.28 7.77 -31.51
C SER A 453 30.97 8.02 -32.26
N GLN A 454 29.97 7.21 -31.93
CA GLN A 454 28.69 7.08 -32.61
C GLN A 454 27.54 7.13 -31.60
N ILE A 455 27.79 7.49 -30.32
CA ILE A 455 26.69 7.67 -29.39
C ILE A 455 25.89 8.89 -29.88
N GLN A 456 24.57 8.76 -29.94
CA GLN A 456 23.72 9.82 -30.45
C GLN A 456 23.25 10.71 -29.27
N ASN A 457 22.85 11.95 -29.57
CA ASN A 457 22.42 12.94 -28.57
C ASN A 457 20.92 13.24 -28.73
N GLY A 458 20.13 12.23 -29.08
CA GLY A 458 18.69 12.33 -29.29
C GLY A 458 17.89 12.15 -27.99
N ALA A 459 16.79 12.88 -27.88
CA ALA A 459 15.83 12.74 -26.78
C ALA A 459 14.62 11.90 -27.23
N PRO A 460 14.40 10.69 -26.68
CA PRO A 460 15.37 9.88 -25.96
C PRO A 460 16.28 9.08 -26.92
N ASP A 461 17.41 8.58 -26.45
CA ASP A 461 18.22 7.54 -27.08
C ASP A 461 18.60 6.52 -25.99
N GLY A 462 18.91 5.27 -26.39
CA GLY A 462 19.03 4.17 -25.44
C GLY A 462 20.23 3.26 -25.65
N ILE A 463 20.65 2.60 -24.57
CA ILE A 463 21.77 1.65 -24.53
C ILE A 463 21.32 0.40 -23.80
N GLY A 464 21.29 -0.73 -24.52
CA GLY A 464 21.05 -2.06 -23.96
C GLY A 464 22.33 -2.81 -23.70
N LEU A 465 22.48 -3.37 -22.50
CA LEU A 465 23.51 -4.36 -22.17
C LEU A 465 22.93 -5.76 -22.39
N ILE A 466 23.56 -6.56 -23.25
CA ILE A 466 23.10 -7.90 -23.59
C ILE A 466 24.09 -8.94 -23.05
N ASP A 467 23.57 -9.94 -22.35
CA ASP A 467 24.36 -11.03 -21.79
C ASP A 467 24.89 -12.00 -22.88
N GLN A 468 25.77 -12.91 -22.48
CA GLN A 468 26.34 -13.94 -23.36
C GLN A 468 25.31 -14.90 -24.00
N ASN A 469 24.09 -14.97 -23.45
CA ASN A 469 23.00 -15.82 -23.95
C ASN A 469 22.07 -15.06 -24.91
N GLY A 470 22.26 -13.76 -25.07
CA GLY A 470 21.40 -12.90 -25.87
C GLY A 470 20.18 -12.38 -25.13
N ASN A 471 20.20 -12.31 -23.80
CA ASN A 471 19.15 -11.68 -22.98
C ASN A 471 19.50 -10.22 -22.70
N CYS A 472 18.49 -9.36 -22.59
CA CYS A 472 18.66 -8.01 -22.03
C CYS A 472 19.07 -8.14 -20.56
N ALA A 473 20.21 -7.58 -20.19
CA ALA A 473 20.72 -7.54 -18.81
C ALA A 473 20.51 -6.17 -18.16
N GLU A 474 20.46 -5.12 -18.99
CA GLU A 474 20.05 -3.76 -18.63
C GLU A 474 19.66 -3.00 -19.90
N LEU A 475 18.75 -2.04 -19.77
CA LEU A 475 18.43 -1.09 -20.84
C LEU A 475 18.22 0.27 -20.18
N ILE A 476 19.15 1.20 -20.45
CA ILE A 476 19.05 2.59 -20.02
C ILE A 476 18.68 3.49 -21.19
N SER A 477 18.08 4.63 -20.89
CA SER A 477 17.89 5.74 -21.81
C SER A 477 18.32 7.04 -21.16
N TYR A 478 18.56 8.05 -21.97
CA TYR A 478 18.83 9.41 -21.50
C TYR A 478 17.93 10.38 -22.25
N GLU A 479 17.55 11.44 -21.54
CA GLU A 479 16.65 12.49 -22.04
C GLU A 479 15.21 12.00 -22.31
N GLY A 480 14.77 11.00 -21.54
CA GLY A 480 13.42 10.42 -21.59
C GLY A 480 13.43 8.90 -21.74
N THR A 481 12.26 8.28 -21.70
CA THR A 481 12.11 6.83 -21.80
C THR A 481 11.89 6.35 -23.25
N MET A 482 12.40 5.17 -23.59
CA MET A 482 12.20 4.52 -24.89
C MET A 482 11.96 3.01 -24.79
N SER A 483 11.33 2.43 -25.81
CA SER A 483 11.07 0.98 -25.92
C SER A 483 11.56 0.46 -27.27
N PRO A 484 12.73 -0.21 -27.34
CA PRO A 484 13.26 -0.71 -28.61
C PRO A 484 12.26 -1.56 -29.40
N THR A 485 12.20 -1.36 -30.72
CA THR A 485 11.27 -2.11 -31.60
C THR A 485 11.80 -3.48 -32.04
N ASP A 486 13.09 -3.74 -31.86
CA ASP A 486 13.76 -5.00 -32.22
C ASP A 486 14.99 -5.21 -31.32
N GLY A 487 15.52 -6.43 -31.31
CA GLY A 487 16.66 -6.82 -30.48
C GLY A 487 16.27 -7.41 -29.13
N PRO A 488 17.23 -7.91 -28.35
CA PRO A 488 16.99 -8.58 -27.07
C PRO A 488 16.26 -7.75 -26.02
N CYS A 489 16.35 -6.42 -26.11
CA CYS A 489 15.70 -5.50 -25.18
C CYS A 489 14.31 -5.03 -25.65
N SER A 490 13.79 -5.52 -26.79
CA SER A 490 12.51 -5.05 -27.36
C SER A 490 11.25 -5.36 -26.55
N SER A 491 11.36 -6.18 -25.52
CA SER A 491 10.28 -6.47 -24.57
C SER A 491 10.34 -5.63 -23.30
N PHE A 492 11.21 -4.63 -23.24
CA PHE A 492 11.41 -3.79 -22.06
C PHE A 492 11.28 -2.32 -22.41
N THR A 493 10.80 -1.54 -21.45
CA THR A 493 10.95 -0.09 -21.45
C THR A 493 12.26 0.26 -20.76
N SER A 494 13.02 1.17 -21.36
CA SER A 494 14.31 1.61 -20.81
C SER A 494 14.15 2.39 -19.51
N ASN A 495 15.12 2.24 -18.62
CA ASN A 495 15.24 3.06 -17.42
C ASN A 495 15.88 4.41 -17.81
N ASP A 496 15.11 5.51 -17.79
CA ASP A 496 15.68 6.85 -17.98
C ASP A 496 16.62 7.17 -16.82
N ILE A 497 17.87 7.51 -17.13
CA ILE A 497 18.89 7.79 -16.12
C ILE A 497 18.67 9.13 -15.42
N GLY A 498 17.77 9.98 -15.92
CA GLY A 498 17.35 11.23 -15.24
C GLY A 498 18.42 12.32 -15.15
N VAL A 499 19.60 12.09 -15.76
CA VAL A 499 20.72 13.03 -15.86
C VAL A 499 21.15 13.15 -17.31
N ILE A 500 21.63 14.34 -17.69
CA ILE A 500 21.83 14.73 -19.09
C ILE A 500 23.24 15.30 -19.28
N GLN A 501 23.87 15.01 -20.42
CA GLN A 501 24.96 15.82 -20.93
C GLN A 501 24.50 16.66 -22.12
N SER A 502 25.17 17.79 -22.34
CA SER A 502 24.87 18.68 -23.45
C SER A 502 26.15 19.09 -24.15
N ASN A 503 26.02 19.73 -25.32
CA ASN A 503 27.12 20.42 -25.99
C ASN A 503 27.84 21.52 -25.18
N SER A 504 27.41 21.77 -23.94
CA SER A 504 28.03 22.66 -22.97
C SER A 504 28.76 21.95 -21.82
N THR A 505 28.65 20.61 -21.73
CA THR A 505 29.33 19.78 -20.73
C THR A 505 30.85 19.79 -20.94
N PRO A 506 31.66 20.00 -19.88
CA PRO A 506 33.11 19.90 -19.96
C PRO A 506 33.58 18.50 -20.42
N PRO A 507 34.62 18.38 -21.26
CA PRO A 507 35.12 17.06 -21.74
C PRO A 507 35.69 16.12 -20.67
N GLU A 508 35.83 16.62 -19.44
CA GLU A 508 36.32 15.83 -18.30
C GLU A 508 35.18 15.39 -17.38
N ASP A 509 33.92 15.72 -17.70
CA ASP A 509 32.76 15.39 -16.88
C ASP A 509 31.81 14.41 -17.61
N SER A 510 31.35 13.38 -16.92
CA SER A 510 30.49 12.29 -17.40
C SER A 510 29.26 12.11 -16.50
N LEU A 511 28.35 11.23 -16.91
CA LEU A 511 27.25 10.74 -16.08
C LEU A 511 27.68 9.42 -15.42
N GLN A 512 27.45 9.27 -14.12
CA GLN A 512 28.00 8.18 -13.31
C GLN A 512 26.98 7.65 -12.30
N LYS A 513 27.04 6.37 -11.97
CA LYS A 513 26.34 5.79 -10.81
C LYS A 513 27.09 6.06 -9.50
N THR A 514 26.35 6.42 -8.45
CA THR A 514 26.85 6.63 -7.07
C THR A 514 25.94 5.91 -6.06
N GLY A 515 26.40 5.65 -4.83
CA GLY A 515 25.64 4.91 -3.82
C GLY A 515 26.36 3.63 -3.34
N THR A 516 25.63 2.76 -2.63
CA THR A 516 26.19 1.52 -2.07
C THR A 516 25.34 0.32 -2.41
N GLY A 517 25.92 -0.70 -3.01
CA GLY A 517 25.18 -1.90 -3.40
C GLY A 517 25.96 -2.92 -4.23
N THR A 518 25.25 -3.90 -4.79
CA THR A 518 25.81 -4.98 -5.62
C THR A 518 25.06 -5.18 -6.94
N VAL A 519 23.89 -4.57 -7.12
CA VAL A 519 23.12 -4.57 -8.37
C VAL A 519 22.85 -3.15 -8.85
N SER A 520 22.52 -2.98 -10.14
CA SER A 520 22.29 -1.66 -10.75
C SER A 520 21.33 -0.77 -9.95
N SER A 521 20.22 -1.33 -9.49
CA SER A 521 19.13 -0.63 -8.80
C SER A 521 19.52 -0.04 -7.45
N ASP A 522 20.65 -0.48 -6.87
CA ASP A 522 21.14 0.04 -5.59
C ASP A 522 21.82 1.40 -5.73
N PHE A 523 22.11 1.80 -6.97
CA PHE A 523 22.85 3.03 -7.29
C PHE A 523 21.94 4.05 -7.96
N THR A 524 22.29 5.32 -7.82
CA THR A 524 21.60 6.43 -8.48
C THR A 524 22.53 7.10 -9.48
N TRP A 525 22.00 7.52 -10.61
CA TRP A 525 22.74 8.30 -11.59
C TRP A 525 22.94 9.75 -11.12
N VAL A 526 24.15 10.26 -11.28
CA VAL A 526 24.54 11.64 -11.02
C VAL A 526 25.36 12.17 -12.19
N GLY A 527 25.35 13.48 -12.38
CA GLY A 527 26.21 14.11 -13.37
C GLY A 527 25.58 15.35 -14.02
N PRO A 528 26.35 16.04 -14.89
CA PRO A 528 27.75 15.75 -15.21
C PRO A 528 28.70 16.03 -14.03
N VAL A 529 29.62 15.10 -13.76
CA VAL A 529 30.68 15.21 -12.73
C VAL A 529 32.00 14.64 -13.27
N THR A 530 33.14 14.97 -12.66
CA THR A 530 34.46 14.57 -13.18
C THR A 530 34.55 13.05 -13.38
N LYS A 531 34.90 12.65 -14.62
CA LYS A 531 34.90 11.26 -15.07
C LYS A 531 35.88 10.37 -14.31
N THR A 532 35.46 9.13 -14.07
CA THR A 532 36.21 8.09 -13.35
C THR A 532 36.57 6.90 -14.24
N LYS A 533 36.49 7.08 -15.56
CA LYS A 533 36.82 6.12 -16.62
C LYS A 533 37.87 5.07 -16.24
N GLY A 534 37.42 3.82 -16.16
CA GLY A 534 38.16 2.61 -15.83
C GLY A 534 38.34 2.36 -14.33
N THR A 535 37.70 3.13 -13.46
CA THR A 535 37.85 3.06 -11.99
C THR A 535 36.52 3.33 -11.28
N GLN A 536 36.46 3.03 -9.98
CA GLN A 536 35.28 3.25 -9.15
C GLN A 536 34.84 4.71 -9.16
N ASN A 537 33.54 4.93 -9.34
CA ASN A 537 32.95 6.26 -9.36
C ASN A 537 33.07 6.93 -7.98
N ALA A 538 32.98 8.26 -7.97
CA ALA A 538 32.96 9.01 -6.71
C ALA A 538 31.71 8.64 -5.88
N ASP A 539 31.91 8.43 -4.58
CA ASP A 539 30.86 8.07 -3.62
C ASP A 539 30.11 6.76 -3.96
N GLN A 540 30.72 5.92 -4.79
CA GLN A 540 30.27 4.56 -5.04
C GLN A 540 30.97 3.60 -4.07
N SER A 541 30.27 2.62 -3.50
CA SER A 541 30.83 1.49 -2.75
C SER A 541 30.10 0.19 -3.11
N PHE A 542 30.84 -0.89 -3.21
CA PHE A 542 30.29 -2.21 -3.48
C PHE A 542 30.31 -3.00 -2.18
N GLY A 543 29.13 -3.23 -1.59
CA GLY A 543 29.04 -3.97 -0.32
C GLY A 543 29.47 -5.44 -0.46
N THR A 544 29.70 -6.12 0.66
CA THR A 544 29.58 -7.58 0.71
C THR A 544 28.16 -7.95 1.11
N GLU A 545 27.54 -8.94 0.47
CA GLU A 545 26.27 -9.55 0.94
C GLU A 545 26.28 -9.72 2.47
N PRO A 546 25.22 -9.28 3.19
CA PRO A 546 25.24 -9.27 4.63
C PRO A 546 25.36 -10.70 5.17
N THR A 547 26.36 -10.93 6.02
CA THR A 547 26.54 -12.24 6.64
C THR A 547 25.46 -12.44 7.70
N THR A 548 24.72 -13.54 7.60
CA THR A 548 23.66 -13.90 8.56
C THR A 548 24.17 -14.88 9.61
N PHE A 549 23.95 -14.56 10.88
CA PHE A 549 24.16 -15.40 12.05
C PHE A 549 22.82 -15.89 12.59
N VAL A 550 22.66 -17.20 12.76
CA VAL A 550 21.44 -17.77 13.35
C VAL A 550 21.60 -17.82 14.87
N VAL A 551 20.75 -17.08 15.58
CA VAL A 551 20.76 -16.98 17.04
C VAL A 551 19.61 -17.81 17.61
N THR A 552 19.98 -18.80 18.42
CA THR A 552 19.06 -19.64 19.20
C THR A 552 19.41 -19.57 20.68
N ALA A 553 18.56 -20.09 21.56
CA ALA A 553 18.77 -20.06 23.01
C ALA A 553 18.37 -21.40 23.63
N THR A 554 19.10 -21.83 24.65
CA THR A 554 18.74 -23.00 25.45
C THR A 554 19.08 -22.72 26.90
N GLY A 555 18.07 -22.71 27.78
CA GLY A 555 18.28 -22.36 29.18
C GLY A 555 18.61 -20.88 29.37
N LEU A 556 19.76 -20.56 29.96
CA LEU A 556 20.25 -19.18 30.12
C LEU A 556 21.46 -18.90 29.23
N ASP A 557 21.53 -19.53 28.06
CA ASP A 557 22.66 -19.42 27.15
C ASP A 557 22.22 -19.18 25.71
N TYR A 558 22.87 -18.24 25.03
CA TYR A 558 22.74 -18.05 23.58
C TYR A 558 23.66 -19.01 22.81
N ILE A 559 23.17 -19.43 21.66
CA ILE A 559 23.83 -20.27 20.68
C ILE A 559 23.81 -19.52 19.35
N ILE A 560 24.97 -19.21 18.78
CA ILE A 560 25.08 -18.59 17.45
C ILE A 560 25.66 -19.62 16.49
N ASP A 561 24.96 -19.90 15.39
CA ASP A 561 25.30 -20.92 14.39
C ASP A 561 25.60 -22.30 15.01
N GLY A 562 24.80 -22.68 16.01
CA GLY A 562 24.96 -23.95 16.73
C GLY A 562 26.08 -23.96 17.79
N VAL A 563 26.79 -22.85 18.00
CA VAL A 563 27.85 -22.72 19.01
C VAL A 563 27.35 -21.95 20.23
N MET A 564 27.23 -22.64 21.37
CA MET A 564 26.95 -22.02 22.67
C MET A 564 28.09 -21.07 23.05
N HIS A 565 27.77 -19.86 23.51
CA HIS A 565 28.76 -18.83 23.89
C HIS A 565 29.75 -18.52 22.75
N ALA A 566 29.22 -18.45 21.52
CA ALA A 566 30.02 -18.19 20.33
C ALA A 566 30.91 -16.94 20.45
N THR A 567 32.09 -17.06 19.86
CA THR A 567 32.89 -15.90 19.47
C THR A 567 32.73 -15.71 17.97
N ILE A 568 32.05 -14.65 17.55
CA ILE A 568 31.90 -14.30 16.13
C ILE A 568 32.82 -13.15 15.76
N THR A 569 33.09 -12.96 14.47
CA THR A 569 33.92 -11.88 13.95
C THR A 569 33.11 -11.04 12.98
N VAL A 570 33.14 -9.72 13.16
CA VAL A 570 32.49 -8.73 12.29
C VAL A 570 33.49 -7.68 11.87
N LYS A 571 33.28 -7.06 10.71
CA LYS A 571 34.15 -6.03 10.14
C LYS A 571 33.47 -4.66 10.23
N ARG A 572 34.24 -3.63 10.58
CA ARG A 572 33.80 -2.23 10.48
C ARG A 572 33.36 -1.88 9.06
N GLY A 573 32.27 -1.11 8.93
CA GLY A 573 31.67 -0.73 7.65
C GLY A 573 30.85 -1.83 6.96
N ALA A 574 30.80 -3.06 7.50
CA ALA A 574 30.01 -4.14 6.93
C ALA A 574 28.67 -4.30 7.67
N THR A 575 27.67 -4.80 6.93
CA THR A 575 26.34 -5.12 7.46
C THR A 575 26.25 -6.61 7.79
N TYR A 576 25.73 -6.92 8.97
CA TYR A 576 25.47 -8.27 9.46
C TYR A 576 24.00 -8.43 9.83
N ILE A 577 23.49 -9.65 9.73
CA ILE A 577 22.14 -10.01 10.14
C ILE A 577 22.24 -11.02 11.28
N PHE A 578 21.50 -10.80 12.37
CA PHE A 578 21.27 -11.79 13.42
C PHE A 578 19.82 -12.26 13.31
N ASP A 579 19.62 -13.48 12.84
CA ASP A 579 18.31 -14.13 12.89
C ASP A 579 18.01 -14.56 14.33
N VAL A 580 17.09 -13.85 14.97
CA VAL A 580 16.69 -14.04 16.38
C VAL A 580 15.28 -14.65 16.49
N SER A 581 14.77 -15.22 15.41
CA SER A 581 13.42 -15.79 15.33
C SER A 581 13.14 -16.85 16.42
N ASP A 582 14.18 -17.55 16.88
CA ASP A 582 14.07 -18.65 17.85
C ASP A 582 14.32 -18.25 19.32
N VAL A 583 14.64 -16.99 19.64
CA VAL A 583 15.07 -16.59 21.01
C VAL A 583 14.19 -15.60 21.72
N SER A 584 13.25 -14.98 21.03
CA SER A 584 12.87 -13.63 21.41
C SER A 584 11.84 -13.50 22.53
N ALA A 585 11.06 -14.55 22.80
CA ALA A 585 10.00 -14.55 23.81
C ALA A 585 10.32 -15.32 25.12
N PRO A 586 11.58 -15.75 25.34
CA PRO A 586 12.12 -15.62 26.70
C PRO A 586 13.46 -14.88 26.76
N HIS A 587 14.18 -14.69 25.66
CA HIS A 587 15.57 -14.24 25.69
C HIS A 587 15.88 -13.16 24.63
N PRO A 588 15.38 -11.92 24.77
CA PRO A 588 15.62 -10.85 23.79
C PRO A 588 17.12 -10.55 23.63
N PHE A 589 17.65 -10.78 22.44
CA PHE A 589 19.07 -10.59 22.10
C PHE A 589 19.37 -9.11 21.90
N ARG A 590 20.42 -8.62 22.55
CA ARG A 590 20.95 -7.25 22.42
C ARG A 590 22.46 -7.24 22.38
N LEU A 591 23.04 -6.25 21.74
CA LEU A 591 24.47 -5.96 21.74
C LEU A 591 24.82 -4.97 22.86
N SER A 592 26.06 -5.04 23.33
CA SER A 592 26.56 -4.22 24.43
C SER A 592 28.07 -3.98 24.29
N THR A 593 28.53 -2.82 24.73
CA THR A 593 29.98 -2.52 24.83
C THR A 593 30.59 -3.08 26.12
N THR A 594 29.76 -3.53 27.07
CA THR A 594 30.17 -4.09 28.36
C THR A 594 29.75 -5.56 28.51
N PRO A 595 30.54 -6.40 29.20
CA PRO A 595 30.22 -7.83 29.36
C PRO A 595 28.85 -8.07 29.98
N ASP A 596 28.47 -7.30 31.00
CA ASP A 596 27.23 -7.52 31.75
C ASP A 596 25.97 -6.97 31.04
N GLY A 597 26.07 -6.52 29.79
CA GLY A 597 24.95 -5.85 29.13
C GLY A 597 24.60 -4.55 29.85
N GLU A 598 23.29 -4.31 30.06
CA GLU A 598 22.79 -3.24 30.94
C GLU A 598 22.80 -3.62 32.42
N TRP A 599 23.06 -4.89 32.74
CA TRP A 599 23.15 -5.33 34.13
C TRP A 599 24.42 -4.79 34.78
N GLY A 600 24.36 -4.50 36.08
CA GLY A 600 25.54 -4.03 36.82
C GLY A 600 26.05 -2.63 36.44
N GLY A 601 25.29 -1.85 35.66
CA GLY A 601 25.65 -0.49 35.26
C GLY A 601 26.35 -0.37 33.91
N GLY A 602 26.28 -1.40 33.06
CA GLY A 602 26.69 -1.33 31.67
C GLY A 602 25.64 -0.68 30.75
N VAL A 603 25.86 -0.74 29.45
CA VAL A 603 25.05 -0.02 28.43
C VAL A 603 24.75 -0.89 27.22
N ALA A 604 23.51 -0.85 26.75
CA ALA A 604 23.14 -1.36 25.44
C ALA A 604 23.90 -0.62 24.33
N PHE A 605 24.07 -1.29 23.20
CA PHE A 605 24.64 -0.71 22.00
C PHE A 605 23.60 -0.73 20.88
N ASP A 606 23.23 0.45 20.40
CA ASP A 606 22.15 0.62 19.41
C ASP A 606 22.64 1.24 18.09
N ASP A 607 23.90 1.68 18.02
CA ASP A 607 24.43 2.40 16.86
C ASP A 607 24.59 1.48 15.63
N GLY A 608 23.89 1.83 14.55
CA GLY A 608 23.78 1.02 13.34
C GLY A 608 22.96 -0.27 13.51
N VAL A 609 22.26 -0.47 14.63
CA VAL A 609 21.49 -1.70 14.91
C VAL A 609 19.99 -1.49 14.75
N SER A 610 19.32 -2.33 13.97
CA SER A 610 17.85 -2.37 13.85
C SER A 610 17.28 -3.48 14.73
N TYR A 611 16.98 -3.15 15.99
CA TYR A 611 16.42 -4.13 16.92
C TYR A 611 14.96 -4.47 16.65
N VAL A 612 14.70 -5.78 16.61
CA VAL A 612 13.37 -6.37 16.58
C VAL A 612 13.20 -7.35 17.75
N ASN A 613 11.94 -7.61 18.10
CA ASN A 613 11.59 -8.59 19.14
C ASN A 613 11.29 -9.98 18.58
N SER A 614 11.45 -10.22 17.28
CA SER A 614 11.46 -11.52 16.57
C SER A 614 11.88 -11.23 15.12
N GLY A 615 12.34 -12.23 14.37
CA GLY A 615 12.84 -12.02 13.00
C GLY A 615 14.33 -11.70 12.98
N THR A 616 14.75 -10.72 12.16
CA THR A 616 16.16 -10.42 11.91
C THR A 616 16.57 -9.06 12.48
N ILE A 617 17.64 -9.03 13.27
CA ILE A 617 18.31 -7.80 13.69
C ILE A 617 19.40 -7.48 12.67
N GLY A 618 19.31 -6.33 12.01
CA GLY A 618 20.38 -5.82 11.17
C GLY A 618 21.40 -5.05 12.00
N TRP A 619 22.69 -5.17 11.68
CA TRP A 619 23.73 -4.33 12.24
C TRP A 619 24.72 -3.88 11.18
N MET A 620 24.68 -2.60 10.83
CA MET A 620 25.75 -1.91 10.11
C MET A 620 26.81 -1.51 11.13
N VAL A 621 27.97 -2.18 11.11
CA VAL A 621 29.04 -1.93 12.09
C VAL A 621 29.64 -0.55 11.83
N PRO A 622 29.54 0.43 12.75
CA PRO A 622 30.05 1.77 12.49
C PRO A 622 31.54 1.76 12.19
N GLU A 623 31.98 2.50 11.17
CA GLU A 623 33.40 2.61 10.82
C GLU A 623 34.24 3.22 11.95
N ASP A 624 33.63 4.10 12.75
CA ASP A 624 34.27 4.78 13.88
C ASP A 624 34.10 4.03 15.22
N LEU A 625 33.57 2.80 15.21
CA LEU A 625 33.41 1.99 16.40
C LEU A 625 34.76 1.69 17.06
N THR A 626 35.01 2.32 18.21
CA THR A 626 36.31 2.22 18.91
C THR A 626 36.52 0.89 19.65
N ASN A 627 35.48 0.09 19.82
CA ASN A 627 35.52 -1.16 20.58
C ASN A 627 35.92 -2.32 19.67
N ASP A 628 37.07 -2.95 19.93
CA ASP A 628 37.50 -4.17 19.23
C ASP A 628 36.77 -5.44 19.72
N VAL A 629 36.10 -5.34 20.87
CA VAL A 629 35.32 -6.42 21.46
C VAL A 629 33.98 -5.88 21.92
N MET A 630 32.93 -6.50 21.41
CA MET A 630 31.53 -6.28 21.78
C MET A 630 30.97 -7.54 22.43
N TYR A 631 29.85 -7.41 23.12
CA TYR A 631 29.16 -8.49 23.81
C TYR A 631 27.72 -8.56 23.36
N TYR A 632 27.10 -9.72 23.56
CA TYR A 632 25.66 -9.88 23.44
C TYR A 632 25.06 -10.35 24.77
N TYR A 633 23.83 -9.93 25.04
CA TYR A 633 23.16 -10.20 26.31
C TYR A 633 21.64 -10.29 26.15
N CYS A 634 20.99 -10.81 27.19
CA CYS A 634 19.54 -10.83 27.31
C CYS A 634 19.06 -9.68 28.21
N THR A 635 18.06 -8.92 27.74
CA THR A 635 17.47 -7.81 28.53
C THR A 635 16.65 -8.28 29.74
N LEU A 636 16.14 -9.51 29.72
CA LEU A 636 15.33 -10.09 30.81
C LEU A 636 16.13 -10.93 31.81
N HIS A 637 17.27 -11.48 31.38
CA HIS A 637 17.99 -12.50 32.13
C HIS A 637 19.47 -12.12 32.31
N ALA A 638 19.82 -11.59 33.49
CA ALA A 638 21.20 -11.22 33.83
C ALA A 638 22.22 -12.36 33.67
N GLY A 639 21.78 -13.62 33.77
CA GLY A 639 22.62 -14.80 33.57
C GLY A 639 23.07 -15.03 32.13
N MET A 640 22.52 -14.32 31.15
CA MET A 640 22.86 -14.47 29.73
C MET A 640 23.74 -13.34 29.19
N ALA A 641 24.32 -12.52 30.08
CA ALA A 641 25.26 -11.48 29.71
C ALA A 641 26.70 -12.01 29.76
N GLY A 642 27.53 -11.60 28.80
CA GLY A 642 28.98 -11.70 28.91
C GLY A 642 29.57 -13.10 28.74
N SER A 643 28.78 -14.05 28.28
CA SER A 643 29.21 -15.44 28.08
C SER A 643 29.83 -15.69 26.71
N GLY A 644 29.44 -14.95 25.67
CA GLY A 644 30.13 -14.90 24.37
C GLY A 644 30.48 -13.47 23.94
N VAL A 645 31.22 -13.35 22.83
CA VAL A 645 31.80 -12.08 22.38
C VAL A 645 31.75 -11.92 20.88
N ILE A 646 31.79 -10.68 20.42
CA ILE A 646 31.90 -10.30 19.02
C ILE A 646 33.25 -9.59 18.85
N GLN A 647 34.15 -10.17 18.05
CA GLN A 647 35.42 -9.55 17.69
C GLN A 647 35.17 -8.59 16.52
N VAL A 648 35.50 -7.32 16.70
CA VAL A 648 35.38 -6.29 15.66
C VAL A 648 36.75 -6.09 15.02
N ILE A 649 36.84 -6.30 13.71
CA ILE A 649 38.07 -6.15 12.91
C ILE A 649 37.92 -5.07 11.85
N ASP A 650 39.06 -4.63 11.31
CA ASP A 650 39.13 -3.67 10.21
C ASP A 650 39.04 -4.32 8.82
#